data_AF-A0A953Q913-F1
#
_entry.id   AF-A0A953Q913-F1
#
_cell.length_a   1.000
_cell.length_b   1.000
_cell.length_c   1.000
_cell.angle_alpha   90.00
_cell.angle_beta   90.00
_cell.angle_gamma   90.00
#
_symmetry.space_group_name_H-M   'P 1'
#
loop_
_entity.id
_entity.type
_entity.pdbx_description
1 polymer ?
#
loop_
_entity_poly.entity_id
_entity_poly.type
_entity_poly.pdbx_seq_one_letter_code
_entity_poly.pdbx_strand_id
1 'polypeptide(L)'
;GRDGFLRELRSALRFFSQVVTAEFQVTTIDATRPRNLRTRVRYDLVGSGEDFHREQRIGYWDLEWEADSTGEFRLSTLRTLDETRSRAASPVFADISAQALGGSPSYSAQLLHGSDYWRTVLDGACGIDIYGHNGVSVGDIDDDGFDDLYICQPAGLPNRLYRNRGDGTFEDITETSGAGVLENTACALFADFDNDGRQDLIVVRTSGPLLFVNQGNGKFSPKPDAFKFANPPQGTFTGAAAADYDRDGWLDIYFCLYVYYQGTDQYKYPSPYYDAENGPPNFMMHNNRDGTFRDVTAQSGLNQNNTRYSFCCGWSDYNRDGWPDLYVVNDFGRKNLYRNNGDGTFTDVAPQSGVEDVGAGMSVCWLDYDNDGMEDLYVANMWTAAGERVSKQDSFKKDSPQEVRALYQKHALGNSLLRNNDGAFQDKTGVAGVGMGRWSWSSDAWDFDHDGFPDLYIANGMVSGPSREDLNSFFWRQVVAKSPDEAKPSHGYEQGWSAINELIRADGTWSGYERNVFYANNRDGTFSDVSDAVGMDFLEDGRAFALADFDHDGRLEVFLKNRNGPQLRLLKNVMEALPPSIAFRLRGTKSNRDAIGVVVTVETSSGRQTRSLQAGSGFLSQHSKEVFFGLGNTKGPVRASIRWPGGLVQELHDLPINHRVWVEEGSEPSRVEAFKTPPVGRHSQETTATKPRSGGMGQPGTGVPGQLAREEPESLQGRHPVGWPALESFPTPVETWLLAPVAAPDFSLPDLNGNIHTLVPLRGKPALLHFWVAGSAECEQELKTLNRLRAGWAAQGLQLLTINVDDPVDGGKVQSLARGLSLPILRGSDDVAGIYNILYRYLFDRHRDLSLPTSFLIDANGDIVKVYQGPVNPEHIERDFRHIPQTKAERLAKALPFPGVAETTEFSRNYLSYGSVFFQRGYYGQAGASFQRALRDDPSSAEALYGLGSVYLQQQKTAEARESFAQVTKLQASYPDTLPNAWNNLGLLATREGRTADAIPYFQEALRLSPDHLIALDNLGNAYRQQKQWEEARKTLEHAVAVGPDDPEANYSLGMVYAQLDDSGRAYEYLQRALRLRPGYPEAINNLGVLYLRTQRRDQAVASFEECIRVAPAFDQSYLNLARVYALEGAPDKARAVLLELLKQHPDHAQAKQMLKELQR
;
A
#
# COMPACT_ATOMS: atom_id res chain seq x y z
N GLY A 1 16.27 -21.46 32.22
CA GLY A 1 16.79 -22.60 31.43
C GLY A 1 15.66 -23.36 30.74
N ARG A 2 15.95 -24.12 29.65
CA ARG A 2 14.95 -24.76 28.76
C ARG A 2 13.84 -25.52 29.49
N ASP A 3 14.17 -26.38 30.44
CA ASP A 3 13.16 -27.21 31.12
C ASP A 3 12.20 -26.40 31.99
N GLY A 4 12.70 -25.30 32.59
CA GLY A 4 11.85 -24.38 33.34
C GLY A 4 10.85 -23.68 32.43
N PHE A 5 11.32 -23.14 31.31
CA PHE A 5 10.46 -22.52 30.31
C PHE A 5 9.41 -23.49 29.77
N LEU A 6 9.81 -24.71 29.41
CA LEU A 6 8.86 -25.73 28.92
C LEU A 6 7.83 -26.14 29.98
N ARG A 7 8.17 -26.13 31.27
CA ARG A 7 7.20 -26.37 32.34
C ARG A 7 6.18 -25.24 32.46
N GLU A 8 6.64 -23.99 32.45
CA GLU A 8 5.74 -22.83 32.50
C GLU A 8 4.83 -22.77 31.27
N LEU A 9 5.39 -22.99 30.08
CA LEU A 9 4.62 -23.05 28.84
C LEU A 9 3.58 -24.17 28.89
N ARG A 10 3.94 -25.39 29.33
CA ARG A 10 2.98 -26.49 29.51
C ARG A 10 1.90 -26.15 30.54
N SER A 11 2.25 -25.44 31.61
CA SER A 11 1.29 -24.98 32.62
C SER A 11 0.29 -23.98 32.03
N ALA A 12 0.75 -23.04 31.20
CA ALA A 12 -0.12 -22.13 30.47
C ALA A 12 -1.01 -22.86 29.46
N LEU A 13 -0.48 -23.86 28.77
CA LEU A 13 -1.21 -24.61 27.76
C LEU A 13 -2.14 -25.70 28.31
N ARG A 14 -2.06 -26.04 29.60
CA ARG A 14 -2.78 -27.19 30.19
C ARG A 14 -4.31 -27.12 30.06
N PHE A 15 -4.85 -25.92 29.88
CA PHE A 15 -6.30 -25.69 29.78
C PHE A 15 -6.83 -25.84 28.36
N PHE A 16 -5.93 -25.95 27.37
CA PHE A 16 -6.30 -26.20 25.99
C PHE A 16 -6.29 -27.71 25.74
N SER A 17 -7.40 -28.23 25.22
CA SER A 17 -7.44 -29.55 24.59
C SER A 17 -6.71 -29.53 23.24
N GLN A 18 -6.75 -28.39 22.56
CA GLN A 18 -6.03 -28.11 21.32
C GLN A 18 -5.69 -26.62 21.24
N VAL A 19 -4.43 -26.30 20.94
CA VAL A 19 -4.00 -24.94 20.61
C VAL A 19 -4.06 -24.77 19.11
N VAL A 20 -4.74 -23.72 18.64
CA VAL A 20 -4.89 -23.36 17.23
C VAL A 20 -3.93 -22.23 16.86
N THR A 21 -3.81 -21.21 17.71
CA THR A 21 -2.85 -20.11 17.53
C THR A 21 -1.94 -20.00 18.75
N ALA A 22 -0.65 -19.80 18.49
CA ALA A 22 0.32 -19.38 19.48
C ALA A 22 1.22 -18.30 18.86
N GLU A 23 0.87 -17.04 19.10
CA GLU A 23 1.62 -15.88 18.62
C GLU A 23 2.45 -15.28 19.75
N PHE A 24 3.71 -14.95 19.46
CA PHE A 24 4.62 -14.31 20.42
C PHE A 24 5.34 -13.15 19.75
N GLN A 25 5.13 -11.94 20.25
CA GLN A 25 5.71 -10.72 19.70
C GLN A 25 6.58 -10.04 20.76
N VAL A 26 7.88 -9.91 20.50
CA VAL A 26 8.77 -9.13 21.37
C VAL A 26 8.41 -7.66 21.22
N THR A 27 7.94 -6.97 22.26
CA THR A 27 7.56 -5.54 22.18
C THR A 27 8.64 -4.61 22.71
N THR A 28 9.49 -5.10 23.61
CA THR A 28 10.63 -4.32 24.14
C THR A 28 11.88 -5.17 24.30
N ILE A 29 13.05 -4.53 24.15
CA ILE A 29 14.38 -5.10 24.38
C ILE A 29 15.19 -4.04 25.13
N ASP A 30 15.54 -4.31 26.39
CA ASP A 30 16.41 -3.47 27.23
C ASP A 30 17.73 -4.21 27.48
N ALA A 31 18.82 -3.67 26.94
CA ALA A 31 20.17 -4.21 27.02
C ALA A 31 21.14 -3.27 27.79
N THR A 32 20.62 -2.45 28.72
CA THR A 32 21.41 -1.44 29.45
C THR A 32 22.57 -1.99 30.29
N ARG A 33 22.59 -3.29 30.60
CA ARG A 33 23.67 -3.92 31.37
C ARG A 33 24.45 -4.93 30.51
N PRO A 34 25.78 -4.81 30.39
CA PRO A 34 26.57 -5.82 29.68
C PRO A 34 26.36 -7.19 30.33
N ARG A 35 25.95 -8.18 29.53
CA ARG A 35 25.57 -9.56 29.91
C ARG A 35 24.17 -9.76 30.52
N ASN A 36 23.34 -8.73 30.67
CA ASN A 36 21.93 -8.89 31.04
C ASN A 36 21.03 -8.25 29.99
N LEU A 37 19.95 -8.93 29.66
CA LEU A 37 18.94 -8.44 28.73
C LEU A 37 17.57 -8.65 29.36
N ARG A 38 16.69 -7.65 29.24
CA ARG A 38 15.28 -7.78 29.59
C ARG A 38 14.43 -7.63 28.33
N THR A 39 13.47 -8.52 28.13
CA THR A 39 12.54 -8.43 27.00
C THR A 39 11.11 -8.56 27.47
N ARG A 40 10.21 -7.76 26.90
CA ARG A 40 8.77 -7.96 27.05
C ARG A 40 8.21 -8.66 25.80
N VAL A 41 7.39 -9.68 26.00
CA VAL A 41 6.76 -10.45 24.92
C VAL A 41 5.25 -10.44 25.12
N ARG A 42 4.50 -9.92 24.14
CA ARG A 42 3.05 -10.15 24.04
C ARG A 42 2.83 -11.57 23.56
N TYR A 43 1.92 -12.30 24.17
CA TYR A 43 1.47 -13.60 23.69
C TYR A 43 -0.01 -13.60 23.37
N ASP A 44 -0.38 -14.38 22.35
CA ASP A 44 -1.75 -14.68 21.95
C ASP A 44 -1.89 -16.20 21.86
N LEU A 45 -2.67 -16.78 22.77
CA LEU A 45 -2.92 -18.22 22.81
C LEU A 45 -4.40 -18.46 22.58
N VAL A 46 -4.71 -19.14 21.48
CA VAL A 46 -6.08 -19.42 21.05
C VAL A 46 -6.24 -20.91 20.85
N GLY A 47 -7.38 -21.45 21.25
CA GLY A 47 -7.69 -22.84 21.01
C GLY A 47 -8.99 -23.31 21.62
N SER A 48 -9.16 -24.62 21.66
CA SER A 48 -10.30 -25.27 22.31
C SER A 48 -9.93 -25.67 23.73
N GLY A 49 -10.82 -25.41 24.68
CA GLY A 49 -10.70 -25.88 26.06
C GLY A 49 -11.12 -27.35 26.24
N GLU A 50 -11.04 -27.85 27.47
CA GLU A 50 -11.37 -29.26 27.80
C GLU A 50 -12.82 -29.64 27.46
N ASP A 51 -13.78 -28.71 27.56
CA ASP A 51 -15.19 -28.90 27.24
C ASP A 51 -15.56 -28.43 25.82
N PHE A 52 -14.58 -28.32 24.92
CA PHE A 52 -14.71 -27.86 23.54
C PHE A 52 -15.19 -26.40 23.36
N HIS A 53 -15.20 -25.59 24.41
CA HIS A 53 -15.37 -24.14 24.30
C HIS A 53 -14.18 -23.50 23.57
N ARG A 54 -14.41 -22.39 22.88
CA ARG A 54 -13.34 -21.52 22.37
C ARG A 54 -12.73 -20.74 23.51
N GLU A 55 -11.41 -20.65 23.53
CA GLU A 55 -10.66 -19.94 24.54
C GLU A 55 -9.55 -19.11 23.91
N GLN A 56 -9.49 -17.85 24.32
CA GLN A 56 -8.45 -16.88 23.96
C GLN A 56 -7.77 -16.41 25.25
N ARG A 57 -6.44 -16.35 25.23
CA ARG A 57 -5.61 -15.83 26.32
C ARG A 57 -4.57 -14.88 25.74
N ILE A 58 -4.69 -13.62 26.09
CA ILE A 58 -3.78 -12.55 25.66
C ILE A 58 -3.09 -11.98 26.89
N GLY A 59 -1.78 -11.82 26.84
CA GLY A 59 -1.05 -11.20 27.95
C GLY A 59 0.39 -10.85 27.60
N TYR A 60 1.14 -10.48 28.63
CA TYR A 60 2.55 -10.13 28.50
C TYR A 60 3.43 -10.97 29.43
N TRP A 61 4.56 -11.43 28.89
CA TRP A 61 5.67 -11.97 29.65
C TRP A 61 6.80 -10.96 29.76
N ASP A 62 7.34 -10.84 30.96
CA ASP A 62 8.58 -10.15 31.26
C ASP A 62 9.69 -11.17 31.49
N LEU A 63 10.74 -11.08 30.68
CA LEU A 63 11.78 -12.10 30.56
C LEU A 63 13.14 -11.47 30.86
N GLU A 64 13.90 -12.10 31.75
CA GLU A 64 15.28 -11.72 32.05
C GLU A 64 16.24 -12.78 31.49
N TRP A 65 17.28 -12.30 30.81
CA TRP A 65 18.28 -13.12 30.14
C TRP A 65 19.67 -12.76 30.64
N GLU A 66 20.49 -13.77 30.87
CA GLU A 66 21.87 -13.63 31.33
C GLU A 66 22.82 -14.30 30.34
N ALA A 67 23.87 -13.58 29.91
CA ALA A 67 24.88 -14.13 29.04
C ALA A 67 25.83 -15.05 29.84
N ASP A 68 25.97 -16.30 29.41
CA ASP A 68 26.91 -17.24 30.02
C ASP A 68 28.37 -16.91 29.66
N SER A 69 29.31 -17.78 30.06
CA SER A 69 30.74 -17.55 29.83
C SER A 69 31.16 -17.52 28.35
N THR A 70 30.34 -18.03 27.43
CA THR A 70 30.60 -17.95 25.98
C THR A 70 29.99 -16.70 25.34
N GLY A 71 29.17 -15.96 26.11
CA GLY A 71 28.43 -14.80 25.63
C GLY A 71 27.03 -15.11 25.11
N GLU A 72 26.58 -16.37 25.19
CA GLU A 72 25.21 -16.75 24.81
C GLU A 72 24.20 -16.40 25.90
N PHE A 73 23.12 -15.71 25.53
CA PHE A 73 22.04 -15.35 26.46
C PHE A 73 21.15 -16.54 26.80
N ARG A 74 20.96 -16.77 28.09
CA ARG A 74 20.04 -17.79 28.63
C ARG A 74 18.97 -17.13 29.48
N LEU A 75 17.72 -17.57 29.29
CA LEU A 75 16.61 -17.13 30.10
C LEU A 75 16.80 -17.55 31.57
N SER A 76 16.89 -16.56 32.46
CA SER A 76 16.99 -16.75 33.92
C SER A 76 15.61 -16.63 34.59
N THR A 77 14.80 -15.64 34.20
CA THR A 77 13.48 -15.37 34.80
C THR A 77 12.39 -15.22 33.72
N LEU A 78 11.19 -15.76 33.98
CA LEU A 78 9.96 -15.49 33.25
C LEU A 78 8.88 -15.09 34.25
N ARG A 79 8.20 -13.96 34.02
CA ARG A 79 7.05 -13.51 34.82
C ARG A 79 5.89 -13.14 33.90
N THR A 80 4.71 -13.68 34.17
CA THR A 80 3.47 -13.16 33.56
C THR A 80 3.09 -11.87 34.27
N LEU A 81 2.78 -10.84 33.49
CA LEU A 81 2.30 -9.55 33.99
C LEU A 81 0.77 -9.62 34.14
N ASP A 82 0.06 -9.13 33.14
CA ASP A 82 -1.40 -9.16 33.06
C ASP A 82 -1.85 -10.09 31.93
N GLU A 83 -3.03 -10.70 32.09
CA GLU A 83 -3.65 -11.59 31.11
C GLU A 83 -5.17 -11.39 31.06
N THR A 84 -5.69 -11.23 29.85
CA THR A 84 -7.12 -11.32 29.53
C THR A 84 -7.44 -12.73 29.06
N ARG A 85 -8.51 -13.31 29.61
CA ARG A 85 -9.00 -14.64 29.22
C ARG A 85 -10.47 -14.56 28.82
N SER A 86 -10.71 -14.83 27.55
CA SER A 86 -12.04 -14.77 26.92
C SER A 86 -12.47 -16.16 26.50
N ARG A 87 -13.77 -16.50 26.65
CA ARG A 87 -14.31 -17.82 26.30
C ARG A 87 -15.72 -17.72 25.74
N ALA A 88 -16.02 -18.58 24.78
CA ALA A 88 -17.36 -18.76 24.25
C ALA A 88 -17.64 -20.25 23.98
N ALA A 89 -18.89 -20.68 24.13
CA ALA A 89 -19.29 -22.06 23.83
C ALA A 89 -19.21 -22.36 22.31
N SER A 90 -19.45 -21.35 21.48
CA SER A 90 -19.40 -21.36 20.02
C SER A 90 -19.08 -19.95 19.50
N PRO A 91 -18.66 -19.77 18.24
CA PRO A 91 -18.57 -18.45 17.62
C PRO A 91 -19.88 -17.67 17.75
N VAL A 92 -19.78 -16.37 18.01
CA VAL A 92 -20.91 -15.43 18.03
C VAL A 92 -21.27 -15.01 16.61
N PHE A 93 -20.26 -14.78 15.78
CA PHE A 93 -20.43 -14.47 14.37
C PHE A 93 -20.15 -15.71 13.51
N ALA A 94 -21.09 -16.02 12.62
CA ALA A 94 -20.98 -17.09 11.64
C ALA A 94 -20.82 -16.51 10.23
N ASP A 95 -19.85 -17.01 9.46
CA ASP A 95 -19.72 -16.65 8.06
C ASP A 95 -20.81 -17.32 7.22
N ILE A 96 -21.71 -16.51 6.68
CA ILE A 96 -22.83 -16.93 5.83
C ILE A 96 -22.64 -16.53 4.36
N SER A 97 -21.44 -16.10 3.97
CA SER A 97 -21.18 -15.56 2.62
C SER A 97 -21.57 -16.55 1.51
N ALA A 98 -21.21 -17.83 1.67
CA ALA A 98 -21.58 -18.87 0.71
C ALA A 98 -23.10 -19.11 0.65
N GLN A 99 -23.81 -18.97 1.77
CA GLN A 99 -25.26 -19.10 1.82
C GLN A 99 -25.96 -17.90 1.15
N ALA A 100 -25.51 -16.68 1.47
CA ALA A 100 -26.15 -15.45 1.04
C ALA A 100 -25.81 -15.06 -0.41
N LEU A 101 -24.57 -15.33 -0.85
CA LEU A 101 -24.02 -14.90 -2.14
C LEU A 101 -23.60 -16.04 -3.06
N GLY A 102 -23.51 -17.28 -2.58
CA GLY A 102 -22.98 -18.41 -3.36
C GLY A 102 -23.78 -18.78 -4.61
N GLY A 103 -25.04 -18.33 -4.69
CA GLY A 103 -25.86 -18.44 -5.91
C GLY A 103 -25.48 -17.43 -7.00
N SER A 104 -24.70 -16.40 -6.69
CA SER A 104 -24.25 -15.38 -7.65
C SER A 104 -22.95 -15.78 -8.33
N PRO A 105 -22.89 -15.84 -9.68
CA PRO A 105 -21.66 -16.09 -10.41
C PRO A 105 -20.56 -15.06 -10.07
N SER A 106 -20.92 -13.80 -9.87
CA SER A 106 -19.97 -12.72 -9.55
C SER A 106 -19.29 -12.88 -8.19
N TYR A 107 -19.96 -13.50 -7.21
CA TYR A 107 -19.31 -13.82 -5.95
C TYR A 107 -18.19 -14.84 -6.16
N SER A 108 -18.52 -15.97 -6.80
CA SER A 108 -17.56 -17.05 -7.04
C SER A 108 -16.43 -16.68 -7.99
N ALA A 109 -16.72 -15.88 -9.03
CA ALA A 109 -15.76 -15.54 -10.09
C ALA A 109 -14.95 -14.28 -9.79
N GLN A 110 -15.47 -13.35 -8.97
CA GLN A 110 -14.81 -12.08 -8.65
C GLN A 110 -14.46 -11.95 -7.18
N LEU A 111 -15.46 -12.00 -6.29
CA LEU A 111 -15.28 -11.62 -4.88
C LEU A 111 -14.56 -12.67 -4.03
N LEU A 112 -14.43 -13.92 -4.48
CA LEU A 112 -13.55 -14.89 -3.81
C LEU A 112 -12.06 -14.59 -4.00
N HIS A 113 -11.68 -13.74 -4.96
CA HIS A 113 -10.30 -13.53 -5.37
C HIS A 113 -9.73 -12.17 -4.94
N GLY A 114 -8.56 -12.14 -4.31
CA GLY A 114 -7.93 -10.92 -3.80
C GLY A 114 -7.16 -10.10 -4.84
N SER A 115 -6.64 -8.93 -4.43
CA SER A 115 -5.84 -8.06 -5.32
C SER A 115 -4.61 -8.74 -5.91
N ASP A 116 -3.95 -9.64 -5.17
CA ASP A 116 -2.76 -10.34 -5.67
C ASP A 116 -3.09 -11.40 -6.73
N TYR A 117 -4.28 -12.01 -6.66
CA TYR A 117 -4.81 -12.83 -7.75
C TYR A 117 -5.06 -11.97 -9.00
N TRP A 118 -5.75 -10.84 -8.85
CA TRP A 118 -6.07 -9.99 -9.99
C TRP A 118 -4.83 -9.37 -10.64
N ARG A 119 -3.82 -8.98 -9.86
CA ARG A 119 -2.49 -8.57 -10.36
C ARG A 119 -1.72 -9.70 -11.05
N THR A 120 -2.14 -10.95 -10.89
CA THR A 120 -1.54 -12.09 -11.61
C THR A 120 -2.16 -12.28 -12.99
N VAL A 121 -3.47 -12.05 -13.10
CA VAL A 121 -4.26 -12.40 -14.29
C VAL A 121 -4.59 -11.22 -15.20
N LEU A 122 -4.67 -10.01 -14.66
CA LEU A 122 -4.99 -8.80 -15.41
C LEU A 122 -3.74 -8.05 -15.84
N ASP A 123 -3.91 -7.30 -16.92
CA ASP A 123 -2.89 -6.37 -17.41
C ASP A 123 -2.62 -5.28 -16.36
N GLY A 124 -1.35 -5.06 -16.02
CA GLY A 124 -0.89 -3.98 -15.14
C GLY A 124 -1.29 -2.57 -15.61
N ALA A 125 -1.67 -2.39 -16.89
CA ALA A 125 -2.28 -1.16 -17.38
C ALA A 125 -3.64 -0.84 -16.72
N CYS A 126 -4.28 -1.81 -16.04
CA CYS A 126 -5.42 -1.56 -15.16
C CYS A 126 -5.04 -0.64 -13.98
N GLY A 127 -3.80 -0.73 -13.47
CA GLY A 127 -3.37 0.03 -12.30
C GLY A 127 -3.99 -0.48 -11.00
N ILE A 128 -4.11 -1.81 -10.83
CA ILE A 128 -4.60 -2.42 -9.58
C ILE A 128 -3.60 -2.10 -8.47
N ASP A 129 -4.05 -1.28 -7.52
CA ASP A 129 -3.24 -0.84 -6.40
C ASP A 129 -2.85 -2.01 -5.48
N ILE A 130 -1.57 -2.08 -5.10
CA ILE A 130 -1.04 -3.11 -4.22
C ILE A 130 -1.67 -3.05 -2.84
N TYR A 131 -2.06 -1.88 -2.36
CA TYR A 131 -2.59 -1.69 -1.02
C TYR A 131 -4.08 -2.02 -0.91
N GLY A 132 -4.83 -1.97 -2.02
CA GLY A 132 -6.23 -2.40 -2.10
C GLY A 132 -7.17 -1.58 -1.21
N HIS A 133 -7.31 -0.29 -1.48
CA HIS A 133 -8.18 0.63 -0.76
C HIS A 133 -9.56 0.68 -1.40
N ASN A 134 -10.40 -0.32 -1.12
CA ASN A 134 -11.76 -0.38 -1.66
C ASN A 134 -12.74 -0.64 -0.51
N GLY A 135 -13.85 0.10 -0.52
CA GLY A 135 -14.87 0.14 0.52
C GLY A 135 -16.09 -0.75 0.30
N VAL A 136 -17.04 -0.65 1.23
CA VAL A 136 -18.35 -1.30 1.19
C VAL A 136 -19.40 -0.38 1.81
N SER A 137 -20.56 -0.29 1.17
CA SER A 137 -21.64 0.60 1.58
C SER A 137 -22.98 -0.10 1.51
N VAL A 138 -23.86 0.20 2.46
CA VAL A 138 -25.23 -0.30 2.46
C VAL A 138 -26.26 0.82 2.32
N GLY A 139 -27.40 0.49 1.72
CA GLY A 139 -28.56 1.38 1.62
C GLY A 139 -29.70 0.74 0.85
N ASP A 140 -30.93 1.12 1.20
CA ASP A 140 -32.18 0.69 0.57
C ASP A 140 -32.39 1.47 -0.75
N ILE A 141 -32.05 0.85 -1.89
CA ILE A 141 -32.00 1.55 -3.19
C ILE A 141 -33.36 1.58 -3.90
N ASP A 142 -34.30 0.72 -3.52
CA ASP A 142 -35.61 0.60 -4.15
C ASP A 142 -36.80 0.78 -3.20
N ASP A 143 -36.54 1.21 -1.97
CA ASP A 143 -37.53 1.54 -0.92
C ASP A 143 -38.41 0.33 -0.56
N ASP A 144 -37.84 -0.88 -0.65
CA ASP A 144 -38.53 -2.14 -0.33
C ASP A 144 -38.46 -2.50 1.15
N GLY A 145 -37.63 -1.77 1.90
CA GLY A 145 -37.43 -1.96 3.32
C GLY A 145 -36.16 -2.72 3.67
N PHE A 146 -35.38 -3.25 2.73
CA PHE A 146 -34.15 -4.00 2.98
C PHE A 146 -32.93 -3.23 2.46
N ASP A 147 -31.86 -3.19 3.24
CA ASP A 147 -30.61 -2.57 2.77
C ASP A 147 -29.89 -3.49 1.76
N ASP A 148 -29.42 -2.87 0.67
CA ASP A 148 -28.63 -3.49 -0.40
C ASP A 148 -27.13 -3.24 -0.22
N LEU A 149 -26.28 -3.93 -0.98
CA LEU A 149 -24.83 -3.86 -0.84
C LEU A 149 -24.15 -3.32 -2.09
N TYR A 150 -23.37 -2.25 -1.93
CA TYR A 150 -22.46 -1.75 -2.97
C TYR A 150 -21.01 -2.00 -2.59
N ILE A 151 -20.29 -2.72 -3.45
CA ILE A 151 -18.92 -3.18 -3.22
C ILE A 151 -17.99 -2.48 -4.22
N CYS A 152 -17.14 -1.59 -3.70
CA CYS A 152 -16.08 -0.94 -4.47
C CYS A 152 -15.00 -1.95 -4.87
N GLN A 153 -14.39 -1.75 -6.04
CA GLN A 153 -13.43 -2.67 -6.64
C GLN A 153 -12.19 -1.95 -7.21
N PRO A 154 -11.06 -2.67 -7.30
CA PRO A 154 -9.91 -2.21 -8.06
C PRO A 154 -10.23 -1.98 -9.53
N ALA A 155 -9.42 -1.12 -10.18
CA ALA A 155 -9.57 -0.84 -11.60
C ALA A 155 -9.49 -2.11 -12.48
N GLY A 156 -10.30 -2.15 -13.53
CA GLY A 156 -10.46 -3.29 -14.43
C GLY A 156 -11.47 -4.34 -13.96
N LEU A 157 -12.00 -4.20 -12.74
CA LEU A 157 -13.10 -5.01 -12.21
C LEU A 157 -14.32 -4.11 -11.98
N PRO A 158 -15.53 -4.54 -12.36
CA PRO A 158 -16.72 -3.74 -12.08
C PRO A 158 -17.03 -3.77 -10.59
N ASN A 159 -17.34 -2.60 -10.02
CA ASN A 159 -18.04 -2.51 -8.74
C ASN A 159 -19.30 -3.39 -8.77
N ARG A 160 -19.68 -3.94 -7.61
CA ARG A 160 -20.84 -4.85 -7.52
C ARG A 160 -21.96 -4.24 -6.71
N LEU A 161 -23.18 -4.27 -7.25
CA LEU A 161 -24.41 -3.91 -6.55
C LEU A 161 -25.28 -5.15 -6.38
N TYR A 162 -25.45 -5.57 -5.13
CA TYR A 162 -26.27 -6.70 -4.75
C TYR A 162 -27.56 -6.23 -4.10
N ARG A 163 -28.70 -6.56 -4.72
CA ARG A 163 -30.01 -6.31 -4.13
C ARG A 163 -30.36 -7.40 -3.12
N ASN A 164 -30.78 -7.02 -1.92
CA ASN A 164 -31.29 -7.93 -0.92
C ASN A 164 -32.65 -8.49 -1.37
N ARG A 165 -32.88 -9.80 -1.22
CA ARG A 165 -34.17 -10.42 -1.58
C ARG A 165 -35.16 -10.49 -0.40
N GLY A 166 -34.72 -10.12 0.80
CA GLY A 166 -35.48 -10.21 2.05
C GLY A 166 -35.64 -11.64 2.61
N ASP A 167 -35.05 -12.64 1.94
CA ASP A 167 -35.06 -14.06 2.30
C ASP A 167 -33.72 -14.56 2.85
N GLY A 168 -32.77 -13.65 3.10
CA GLY A 168 -31.41 -13.94 3.54
C GLY A 168 -30.42 -14.15 2.39
N THR A 169 -30.83 -13.94 1.14
CA THR A 169 -29.96 -14.03 -0.05
C THR A 169 -29.95 -12.73 -0.87
N PHE A 170 -28.96 -12.61 -1.75
CA PHE A 170 -28.75 -11.43 -2.57
C PHE A 170 -28.79 -11.73 -4.08
N GLU A 171 -29.14 -10.73 -4.88
CA GLU A 171 -29.11 -10.74 -6.34
C GLU A 171 -28.08 -9.76 -6.87
N ASP A 172 -27.16 -10.20 -7.74
CA ASP A 172 -26.32 -9.24 -8.47
C ASP A 172 -27.16 -8.52 -9.55
N ILE A 173 -27.38 -7.22 -9.35
CA ILE A 173 -28.11 -6.35 -10.29
C ILE A 173 -27.18 -5.34 -11.00
N THR A 174 -25.86 -5.51 -10.90
CA THR A 174 -24.83 -4.55 -11.35
C THR A 174 -25.03 -4.07 -12.79
N GLU A 175 -25.29 -5.00 -13.72
CA GLU A 175 -25.46 -4.65 -15.13
C GLU A 175 -26.79 -3.92 -15.37
N THR A 176 -27.86 -4.37 -14.72
CA THR A 176 -29.20 -3.80 -14.87
C THR A 176 -29.37 -2.45 -14.16
N SER A 177 -28.56 -2.20 -13.14
CA SER A 177 -28.56 -0.94 -12.38
C SER A 177 -27.80 0.17 -13.09
N GLY A 178 -26.79 -0.17 -13.90
CA GLY A 178 -25.91 0.79 -14.57
C GLY A 178 -24.76 1.31 -13.69
N ALA A 179 -24.54 0.72 -12.51
CA ALA A 179 -23.59 1.22 -11.51
C ALA A 179 -22.28 0.40 -11.42
N GLY A 180 -21.98 -0.47 -12.39
CA GLY A 180 -20.77 -1.31 -12.45
C GLY A 180 -19.51 -0.58 -12.92
N VAL A 181 -19.02 0.39 -12.15
CA VAL A 181 -17.84 1.21 -12.47
C VAL A 181 -16.57 0.37 -12.58
N LEU A 182 -15.79 0.54 -13.66
CA LEU A 182 -14.52 -0.18 -13.93
C LEU A 182 -13.27 0.54 -13.42
N GLU A 183 -13.41 1.79 -13.02
CA GLU A 183 -12.32 2.62 -12.48
C GLU A 183 -12.01 2.23 -11.03
N ASN A 184 -10.79 2.49 -10.53
CA ASN A 184 -10.48 2.21 -9.14
C ASN A 184 -11.36 3.09 -8.22
N THR A 185 -12.13 2.45 -7.34
CA THR A 185 -13.08 3.15 -6.46
C THR A 185 -12.72 2.96 -4.99
N ALA A 186 -12.59 4.07 -4.26
CA ALA A 186 -12.23 4.04 -2.86
C ALA A 186 -13.45 3.73 -1.99
N CYS A 187 -14.50 4.55 -2.07
CA CYS A 187 -15.74 4.38 -1.30
C CYS A 187 -16.98 4.78 -2.10
N ALA A 188 -18.15 4.51 -1.52
CA ALA A 188 -19.44 4.94 -2.05
C ALA A 188 -20.35 5.45 -0.92
N LEU A 189 -21.27 6.35 -1.24
CA LEU A 189 -22.28 6.85 -0.30
C LEU A 189 -23.67 6.71 -0.92
N PHE A 190 -24.62 6.22 -0.12
CA PHE A 190 -26.04 6.27 -0.48
C PHE A 190 -26.72 7.38 0.30
N ALA A 191 -27.25 8.39 -0.39
CA ALA A 191 -28.05 9.43 0.21
C ALA A 191 -28.97 10.14 -0.79
N ASP A 192 -30.10 10.65 -0.33
CA ASP A 192 -31.05 11.45 -1.10
C ASP A 192 -30.53 12.89 -1.26
N PHE A 193 -29.66 13.10 -2.25
CA PHE A 193 -29.00 14.39 -2.48
C PHE A 193 -29.92 15.41 -3.17
N ASP A 194 -30.99 14.96 -3.82
CA ASP A 194 -31.98 15.84 -4.47
C ASP A 194 -33.31 15.98 -3.70
N ASN A 195 -33.39 15.38 -2.50
CA ASN A 195 -34.51 15.39 -1.56
C ASN A 195 -35.83 14.83 -2.13
N ASP A 196 -35.76 13.97 -3.14
CA ASP A 196 -36.91 13.42 -3.85
C ASP A 196 -37.52 12.16 -3.23
N GLY A 197 -36.91 11.65 -2.16
CA GLY A 197 -37.33 10.46 -1.43
C GLY A 197 -36.62 9.19 -1.84
N ARG A 198 -35.69 9.21 -2.80
CA ARG A 198 -34.89 8.05 -3.21
C ARG A 198 -33.41 8.31 -2.93
N GLN A 199 -32.71 7.27 -2.48
CA GLN A 199 -31.28 7.39 -2.21
C GLN A 199 -30.50 7.34 -3.52
N ASP A 200 -29.82 8.43 -3.85
CA ASP A 200 -28.81 8.48 -4.91
C ASP A 200 -27.52 7.78 -4.47
N LEU A 201 -26.64 7.52 -5.44
CA LEU A 201 -25.35 6.87 -5.21
C LEU A 201 -24.22 7.82 -5.62
N ILE A 202 -23.30 8.09 -4.70
CA ILE A 202 -22.01 8.68 -5.01
C ILE A 202 -20.95 7.60 -5.00
N VAL A 203 -20.13 7.57 -6.05
CA VAL A 203 -18.99 6.66 -6.15
C VAL A 203 -17.71 7.48 -6.23
N VAL A 204 -16.81 7.30 -5.26
CA VAL A 204 -15.55 8.04 -5.17
C VAL A 204 -14.46 7.27 -5.88
N ARG A 205 -14.09 7.73 -7.07
CA ARG A 205 -12.97 7.17 -7.84
C ARG A 205 -11.69 7.91 -7.52
N THR A 206 -10.54 7.29 -7.82
CA THR A 206 -9.24 7.94 -7.66
C THR A 206 -9.12 9.25 -8.45
N SER A 207 -9.74 9.30 -9.64
CA SER A 207 -9.76 10.44 -10.56
C SER A 207 -10.79 11.53 -10.21
N GLY A 208 -11.72 11.24 -9.30
CA GLY A 208 -12.79 12.15 -8.91
C GLY A 208 -14.14 11.44 -8.67
N PRO A 209 -15.06 12.10 -7.95
CA PRO A 209 -16.36 11.53 -7.62
C PRO A 209 -17.30 11.45 -8.84
N LEU A 210 -18.24 10.50 -8.77
CA LEU A 210 -19.38 10.35 -9.69
C LEU A 210 -20.68 10.41 -8.89
N LEU A 211 -21.69 11.07 -9.46
CA LEU A 211 -23.06 11.04 -8.96
C LEU A 211 -23.93 10.19 -9.89
N PHE A 212 -24.65 9.26 -9.30
CA PHE A 212 -25.63 8.40 -9.93
C PHE A 212 -27.00 8.72 -9.32
N VAL A 213 -27.88 9.33 -10.12
CA VAL A 213 -29.24 9.68 -9.69
C VAL A 213 -30.13 8.45 -9.75
N ASN A 214 -30.85 8.16 -8.67
CA ASN A 214 -31.71 7.00 -8.55
C ASN A 214 -33.03 7.20 -9.32
N GLN A 215 -33.25 6.37 -10.33
CA GLN A 215 -34.44 6.38 -11.18
C GLN A 215 -35.57 5.48 -10.64
N GLY A 216 -35.36 4.84 -9.49
CA GLY A 216 -36.25 3.86 -8.88
C GLY A 216 -36.04 2.44 -9.41
N ASN A 217 -36.53 1.45 -8.66
CA ASN A 217 -36.40 0.01 -8.96
C ASN A 217 -34.93 -0.45 -9.14
N GLY A 218 -34.01 0.11 -8.34
CA GLY A 218 -32.59 -0.24 -8.37
C GLY A 218 -31.84 0.19 -9.64
N LYS A 219 -32.34 1.18 -10.37
CA LYS A 219 -31.68 1.74 -11.57
C LYS A 219 -31.12 3.12 -11.31
N PHE A 220 -29.92 3.36 -11.85
CA PHE A 220 -29.22 4.61 -11.71
C PHE A 220 -28.88 5.22 -13.06
N SER A 221 -28.89 6.55 -13.13
CA SER A 221 -28.39 7.30 -14.28
C SER A 221 -27.21 8.18 -13.86
N PRO A 222 -26.07 8.13 -14.56
CA PRO A 222 -24.95 9.01 -14.25
C PRO A 222 -25.35 10.46 -14.49
N LYS A 223 -24.96 11.34 -13.57
CA LYS A 223 -25.03 12.79 -13.71
C LYS A 223 -23.63 13.33 -13.98
N PRO A 224 -23.22 13.43 -15.25
CA PRO A 224 -21.91 13.96 -15.58
C PRO A 224 -21.82 15.41 -15.08
N ASP A 225 -20.60 15.86 -14.81
CA ASP A 225 -20.33 17.25 -14.43
C ASP A 225 -20.96 17.70 -13.09
N ALA A 226 -21.44 16.77 -12.25
CA ALA A 226 -22.08 17.07 -10.97
C ALA A 226 -21.17 17.86 -10.01
N PHE A 227 -19.85 17.69 -10.07
CA PHE A 227 -18.91 18.33 -9.13
C PHE A 227 -18.09 19.43 -9.81
N LYS A 228 -18.15 20.65 -9.27
CA LYS A 228 -17.40 21.82 -9.75
C LYS A 228 -16.37 22.26 -8.71
N PHE A 229 -15.12 21.86 -8.94
CA PHE A 229 -13.98 22.24 -8.12
C PHE A 229 -13.47 23.65 -8.47
N ALA A 230 -13.09 24.45 -7.46
CA ALA A 230 -12.55 25.79 -7.69
C ALA A 230 -11.12 25.73 -8.24
N ASN A 231 -10.37 24.70 -7.87
CA ASN A 231 -9.04 24.38 -8.39
C ASN A 231 -9.02 22.90 -8.83
N PRO A 232 -8.18 22.53 -9.82
CA PRO A 232 -7.99 21.12 -10.16
C PRO A 232 -7.60 20.31 -8.92
N PRO A 233 -8.28 19.19 -8.63
CA PRO A 233 -7.91 18.29 -7.55
C PRO A 233 -6.44 17.86 -7.68
N GLN A 234 -5.77 17.75 -6.54
CA GLN A 234 -4.39 17.26 -6.46
C GLN A 234 -4.41 15.89 -5.82
N GLY A 235 -3.68 14.92 -6.35
CA GLY A 235 -3.66 13.57 -5.78
C GLY A 235 -4.91 12.76 -6.07
N THR A 236 -5.31 11.92 -5.11
CA THR A 236 -6.30 10.85 -5.25
C THR A 236 -7.36 10.98 -4.19
N PHE A 237 -8.64 10.88 -4.57
CA PHE A 237 -9.74 10.85 -3.61
C PHE A 237 -9.76 9.53 -2.85
N THR A 238 -9.94 9.60 -1.52
CA THR A 238 -9.91 8.45 -0.62
C THR A 238 -11.21 8.32 0.15
N GLY A 239 -11.56 9.29 0.99
CA GLY A 239 -12.75 9.26 1.84
C GLY A 239 -13.82 10.28 1.44
N ALA A 240 -15.06 10.02 1.83
CA ALA A 240 -16.16 10.97 1.75
C ALA A 240 -17.13 10.78 2.91
N ALA A 241 -17.68 11.88 3.42
CA ALA A 241 -18.79 11.86 4.37
C ALA A 241 -19.75 13.03 4.09
N ALA A 242 -21.04 12.83 4.34
CA ALA A 242 -22.09 13.80 4.05
C ALA A 242 -22.75 14.35 5.32
N ALA A 243 -23.08 15.64 5.30
CA ALA A 243 -23.83 16.33 6.34
C ALA A 243 -24.52 17.58 5.78
N ASP A 244 -25.61 18.00 6.43
CA ASP A 244 -26.26 19.30 6.19
C ASP A 244 -25.55 20.36 7.05
N TYR A 245 -24.40 20.86 6.59
CA TYR A 245 -23.48 21.63 7.44
C TYR A 245 -23.96 23.05 7.73
N ASP A 246 -24.79 23.62 6.84
CA ASP A 246 -25.38 24.95 6.97
C ASP A 246 -26.86 24.93 7.37
N ARG A 247 -27.41 23.72 7.64
CA ARG A 247 -28.79 23.47 8.09
C ARG A 247 -29.84 23.99 7.10
N ASP A 248 -29.54 23.91 5.81
CA ASP A 248 -30.41 24.34 4.75
C ASP A 248 -31.41 23.25 4.29
N GLY A 249 -31.27 22.05 4.86
CA GLY A 249 -32.09 20.86 4.59
C GLY A 249 -31.53 19.96 3.48
N TRP A 250 -30.37 20.26 2.91
CA TRP A 250 -29.74 19.51 1.83
C TRP A 250 -28.39 18.96 2.29
N LEU A 251 -28.03 17.77 1.80
CA LEU A 251 -26.76 17.15 2.16
C LEU A 251 -25.63 17.71 1.30
N ASP A 252 -24.58 18.16 1.98
CA ASP A 252 -23.29 18.55 1.43
C ASP A 252 -22.25 17.46 1.69
N ILE A 253 -21.08 17.57 1.05
CA ILE A 253 -20.09 16.50 1.05
C ILE A 253 -18.69 17.05 1.35
N TYR A 254 -17.98 16.39 2.26
CA TYR A 254 -16.55 16.57 2.44
C TYR A 254 -15.79 15.40 1.80
N PHE A 255 -14.77 15.70 0.98
CA PHE A 255 -13.91 14.73 0.32
C PHE A 255 -12.49 14.79 0.87
N CYS A 256 -11.97 13.65 1.30
CA CYS A 256 -10.57 13.47 1.69
C CYS A 256 -9.69 13.11 0.48
N LEU A 257 -8.48 13.66 0.45
CA LEU A 257 -7.49 13.41 -0.58
C LEU A 257 -6.16 12.92 0.00
N TYR A 258 -5.49 12.09 -0.80
CA TYR A 258 -4.25 11.41 -0.47
C TYR A 258 -3.34 11.32 -1.70
N VAL A 259 -2.05 11.02 -1.51
CA VAL A 259 -1.14 10.66 -2.62
C VAL A 259 -0.48 9.33 -2.28
N TYR A 260 -0.84 8.29 -3.04
CA TYR A 260 -0.18 6.99 -2.95
C TYR A 260 1.11 7.02 -3.77
N TYR A 261 2.16 6.39 -3.27
CA TYR A 261 3.37 6.21 -4.04
C TYR A 261 3.23 4.99 -4.97
N GLN A 262 3.11 5.22 -6.28
CA GLN A 262 2.96 4.14 -7.27
C GLN A 262 4.23 3.81 -8.05
N GLY A 263 5.34 4.54 -7.88
CA GLY A 263 6.59 4.23 -8.56
C GLY A 263 7.62 5.36 -8.48
N THR A 264 8.74 5.16 -9.18
CA THR A 264 9.85 6.15 -9.28
C THR A 264 9.43 7.50 -9.85
N ASP A 265 8.20 7.58 -10.33
CA ASP A 265 7.57 8.70 -11.00
C ASP A 265 6.61 9.51 -10.09
N GLN A 266 6.59 9.33 -8.77
CA GLN A 266 5.79 10.18 -7.87
C GLN A 266 6.59 10.53 -6.62
N TYR A 267 7.32 11.66 -6.64
CA TYR A 267 8.28 12.01 -5.57
C TYR A 267 7.72 13.03 -4.57
N LYS A 268 6.70 12.63 -3.81
CA LYS A 268 6.24 13.37 -2.62
C LYS A 268 5.96 12.42 -1.48
N TYR A 269 7.04 11.96 -0.83
CA TYR A 269 6.90 11.26 0.44
C TYR A 269 6.44 12.24 1.52
N PRO A 270 5.64 11.79 2.48
CA PRO A 270 5.29 12.59 3.65
C PRO A 270 6.57 12.99 4.38
N SER A 271 6.78 14.29 4.60
CA SER A 271 8.00 14.80 5.23
C SER A 271 7.69 16.02 6.12
N PRO A 272 8.04 16.00 7.42
CA PRO A 272 8.54 14.85 8.17
C PRO A 272 7.43 13.79 8.34
N TYR A 273 7.81 12.51 8.48
CA TYR A 273 6.88 11.37 8.53
C TYR A 273 5.75 11.53 9.55
N TYR A 274 6.02 12.09 10.74
CA TYR A 274 5.01 12.24 11.80
C TYR A 274 4.10 13.47 11.65
N ASP A 275 4.49 14.50 10.87
CA ASP A 275 3.78 15.78 10.80
C ASP A 275 3.81 16.41 9.40
N ALA A 276 3.61 15.60 8.35
CA ALA A 276 3.71 16.05 6.96
C ALA A 276 2.63 17.10 6.60
N GLU A 277 3.02 18.16 5.87
CA GLU A 277 2.14 19.23 5.36
C GLU A 277 2.14 19.36 3.83
N ASN A 278 2.76 18.40 3.15
CA ASN A 278 2.91 18.36 1.70
C ASN A 278 1.89 17.44 1.00
N GLY A 279 0.81 17.07 1.71
CA GLY A 279 -0.30 16.31 1.16
C GLY A 279 -1.25 17.18 0.31
N PRO A 280 -2.11 16.56 -0.50
CA PRO A 280 -3.09 17.28 -1.30
C PRO A 280 -4.20 17.89 -0.42
N PRO A 281 -4.79 19.03 -0.81
CA PRO A 281 -5.91 19.61 -0.09
C PRO A 281 -7.22 18.84 -0.27
N ASN A 282 -8.00 18.68 0.81
CA ASN A 282 -9.38 18.15 0.80
C ASN A 282 -10.37 19.18 0.26
N PHE A 283 -11.59 18.74 -0.07
CA PHE A 283 -12.66 19.60 -0.59
C PHE A 283 -13.94 19.54 0.22
N MET A 284 -14.53 20.71 0.51
CA MET A 284 -15.92 20.85 0.96
C MET A 284 -16.80 21.27 -0.20
N MET A 285 -17.82 20.48 -0.49
CA MET A 285 -18.69 20.62 -1.66
C MET A 285 -20.12 20.91 -1.22
N HIS A 286 -20.59 22.11 -1.55
CA HIS A 286 -21.95 22.54 -1.21
C HIS A 286 -22.95 22.17 -2.31
N ASN A 287 -24.10 21.65 -1.92
CA ASN A 287 -25.18 21.22 -2.80
C ASN A 287 -26.00 22.41 -3.31
N ASN A 288 -26.05 22.59 -4.63
CA ASN A 288 -26.79 23.68 -5.26
C ASN A 288 -28.30 23.42 -5.38
N ARG A 289 -28.79 22.28 -4.85
CA ARG A 289 -30.21 21.86 -4.85
C ARG A 289 -30.78 21.55 -6.23
N ASP A 290 -29.89 21.34 -7.20
CA ASP A 290 -30.20 20.93 -8.56
C ASP A 290 -29.44 19.65 -8.96
N GLY A 291 -28.91 18.94 -7.97
CA GLY A 291 -28.02 17.78 -8.11
C GLY A 291 -26.64 18.11 -8.67
N THR A 292 -26.18 19.35 -8.50
CA THR A 292 -24.78 19.75 -8.71
C THR A 292 -24.18 20.30 -7.41
N PHE A 293 -22.86 20.23 -7.31
CA PHE A 293 -22.08 20.64 -6.14
C PHE A 293 -21.00 21.63 -6.54
N ARG A 294 -20.80 22.66 -5.71
CA ARG A 294 -19.73 23.66 -5.88
C ARG A 294 -18.76 23.63 -4.70
N ASP A 295 -17.48 23.79 -5.00
CA ASP A 295 -16.44 23.90 -3.99
C ASP A 295 -16.58 25.19 -3.15
N VAL A 296 -16.67 25.01 -1.84
CA VAL A 296 -16.75 26.06 -0.81
C VAL A 296 -15.62 25.96 0.21
N THR A 297 -14.56 25.20 -0.07
CA THR A 297 -13.48 24.89 0.88
C THR A 297 -12.84 26.15 1.47
N ALA A 298 -12.51 27.13 0.63
CA ALA A 298 -11.95 28.40 1.10
C ALA A 298 -12.97 29.31 1.79
N GLN A 299 -14.25 29.25 1.37
CA GLN A 299 -15.33 30.08 1.93
C GLN A 299 -15.72 29.60 3.33
N SER A 300 -15.74 28.29 3.53
CA SER A 300 -16.03 27.64 4.81
C SER A 300 -14.84 27.66 5.78
N GLY A 301 -13.63 28.04 5.34
CA GLY A 301 -12.44 28.02 6.19
C GLY A 301 -11.80 26.64 6.39
N LEU A 302 -12.34 25.60 5.75
CA LEU A 302 -11.82 24.23 5.75
C LEU A 302 -10.54 24.06 4.91
N ASN A 303 -9.98 25.15 4.36
CA ASN A 303 -8.65 25.18 3.76
C ASN A 303 -7.51 25.39 4.77
N GLN A 304 -7.82 25.69 6.04
CA GLN A 304 -6.83 25.80 7.10
C GLN A 304 -6.37 24.42 7.56
N ASN A 305 -5.05 24.16 7.62
CA ASN A 305 -4.46 22.87 8.02
C ASN A 305 -4.91 21.67 7.17
N ASN A 306 -5.30 21.93 5.93
CA ASN A 306 -5.91 20.95 5.02
C ASN A 306 -4.91 20.27 4.06
N THR A 307 -3.60 20.46 4.19
CA THR A 307 -2.61 19.86 3.28
C THR A 307 -1.95 18.61 3.86
N ARG A 308 -2.75 17.81 4.56
CA ARG A 308 -2.33 16.56 5.21
C ARG A 308 -2.65 15.36 4.30
N TYR A 309 -2.24 14.17 4.70
CA TYR A 309 -2.52 12.94 3.96
C TYR A 309 -3.80 12.29 4.52
N SER A 310 -4.95 12.70 4.00
CA SER A 310 -6.25 12.42 4.62
C SER A 310 -6.87 11.14 4.07
N PHE A 311 -7.37 10.27 4.94
CA PHE A 311 -8.04 9.02 4.54
C PHE A 311 -9.54 9.04 4.79
N CYS A 312 -9.95 9.57 5.93
CA CYS A 312 -11.30 9.48 6.42
C CYS A 312 -11.66 10.75 7.20
N CYS A 313 -12.96 11.01 7.29
CA CYS A 313 -13.53 12.06 8.10
C CYS A 313 -14.87 11.58 8.67
N GLY A 314 -15.29 12.17 9.79
CA GLY A 314 -16.57 11.86 10.43
C GLY A 314 -17.23 13.12 11.00
N TRP A 315 -18.54 13.24 10.77
CA TRP A 315 -19.36 14.34 11.28
C TRP A 315 -19.96 13.99 12.65
N SER A 316 -20.00 14.95 13.57
CA SER A 316 -20.61 14.80 14.91
C SER A 316 -21.01 16.17 15.47
N ASP A 317 -22.03 16.21 16.33
CA ASP A 317 -22.38 17.38 17.16
C ASP A 317 -21.71 17.23 18.54
N TYR A 318 -20.38 17.13 18.57
CA TYR A 318 -19.62 16.72 19.77
C TYR A 318 -19.78 17.69 20.95
N ASN A 319 -20.12 18.95 20.66
CA ASN A 319 -20.30 20.03 21.64
C ASN A 319 -21.79 20.27 21.98
N ARG A 320 -22.72 19.61 21.27
CA ARG A 320 -24.18 19.71 21.41
C ARG A 320 -24.78 21.09 21.17
N ASP A 321 -24.14 21.93 20.36
CA ASP A 321 -24.69 23.21 19.90
C ASP A 321 -25.68 23.04 18.72
N GLY A 322 -25.77 21.82 18.19
CA GLY A 322 -26.67 21.41 17.13
C GLY A 322 -26.05 21.48 15.74
N TRP A 323 -24.89 22.10 15.56
CA TRP A 323 -24.23 22.18 14.27
C TRP A 323 -23.28 21.00 14.09
N PRO A 324 -23.28 20.35 12.91
CA PRO A 324 -22.35 19.26 12.66
C PRO A 324 -20.92 19.81 12.55
N ASP A 325 -20.04 19.28 13.38
CA ASP A 325 -18.60 19.50 13.40
C ASP A 325 -17.89 18.36 12.66
N LEU A 326 -16.67 18.60 12.17
CA LEU A 326 -15.95 17.65 11.31
C LEU A 326 -14.60 17.25 11.94
N TYR A 327 -14.39 15.96 12.15
CA TYR A 327 -13.07 15.42 12.46
C TYR A 327 -12.45 14.77 11.22
N VAL A 328 -11.19 15.12 10.92
CA VAL A 328 -10.44 14.59 9.77
C VAL A 328 -9.22 13.83 10.26
N VAL A 329 -9.12 12.55 9.86
CA VAL A 329 -7.98 11.70 10.18
C VAL A 329 -6.98 11.64 9.03
N ASN A 330 -5.71 11.76 9.41
CA ASN A 330 -4.58 11.84 8.51
C ASN A 330 -3.61 10.68 8.78
N ASP A 331 -3.11 10.01 7.75
CA ASP A 331 -2.03 9.01 7.89
C ASP A 331 -0.73 9.69 8.32
N PHE A 332 -0.41 10.80 7.65
CA PHE A 332 0.74 11.65 7.95
C PHE A 332 0.26 13.05 8.27
N GLY A 333 0.71 13.59 9.41
CA GLY A 333 0.21 14.86 9.95
C GLY A 333 -0.60 14.69 11.22
N ARG A 334 -0.71 15.77 12.01
CA ARG A 334 -1.71 15.84 13.09
C ARG A 334 -3.14 15.72 12.55
N LYS A 335 -4.08 15.21 13.36
CA LYS A 335 -5.52 15.19 13.03
C LYS A 335 -6.15 16.57 13.26
N ASN A 336 -7.31 16.81 12.63
CA ASN A 336 -8.00 18.11 12.71
C ASN A 336 -9.43 17.92 13.25
N LEU A 337 -9.86 18.83 14.12
CA LEU A 337 -11.25 18.96 14.56
C LEU A 337 -11.73 20.35 14.17
N TYR A 338 -12.58 20.43 13.16
CA TYR A 338 -13.17 21.66 12.68
C TYR A 338 -14.51 21.89 13.34
N ARG A 339 -14.57 22.86 14.24
CA ARG A 339 -15.84 23.30 14.84
C ARG A 339 -16.58 24.21 13.87
N ASN A 340 -17.84 23.90 13.60
CA ASN A 340 -18.77 24.73 12.86
C ASN A 340 -19.17 25.95 13.70
N ASN A 341 -19.06 27.15 13.13
CA ASN A 341 -19.39 28.39 13.85
C ASN A 341 -20.88 28.77 13.74
N GLY A 342 -21.68 28.00 13.01
CA GLY A 342 -23.12 28.23 12.79
C GLY A 342 -23.44 29.31 11.75
N ASP A 343 -22.42 29.77 11.01
CA ASP A 343 -22.54 30.75 9.92
C ASP A 343 -22.00 30.21 8.58
N GLY A 344 -21.81 28.89 8.50
CA GLY A 344 -21.24 28.21 7.34
C GLY A 344 -19.70 28.22 7.31
N THR A 345 -19.04 28.75 8.35
CA THR A 345 -17.58 28.70 8.51
C THR A 345 -17.14 27.75 9.63
N PHE A 346 -15.87 27.32 9.56
CA PHE A 346 -15.26 26.39 10.49
C PHE A 346 -13.97 26.96 11.10
N THR A 347 -13.62 26.43 12.27
CA THR A 347 -12.35 26.73 12.95
C THR A 347 -11.70 25.44 13.42
N ASP A 348 -10.43 25.23 13.07
CA ASP A 348 -9.63 24.11 13.61
C ASP A 348 -9.38 24.35 15.11
N VAL A 349 -10.03 23.54 15.94
CA VAL A 349 -9.95 23.59 17.40
C VAL A 349 -9.23 22.37 18.00
N ALA A 350 -8.54 21.55 17.17
CA ALA A 350 -7.89 20.32 17.65
C ALA A 350 -6.91 20.55 18.83
N PRO A 351 -6.03 21.58 18.82
CA PRO A 351 -5.15 21.87 19.95
C PRO A 351 -5.90 22.23 21.24
N GLN A 352 -6.95 23.04 21.13
CA GLN A 352 -7.70 23.57 22.28
C GLN A 352 -8.61 22.52 22.91
N SER A 353 -9.13 21.61 22.09
CA SER A 353 -9.98 20.49 22.52
C SER A 353 -9.19 19.28 23.01
N GLY A 354 -7.88 19.20 22.74
CA GLY A 354 -7.02 18.11 23.21
C GLY A 354 -7.07 16.84 22.36
N VAL A 355 -7.45 16.97 21.08
CA VAL A 355 -7.59 15.84 20.14
C VAL A 355 -6.46 15.75 19.10
N GLU A 356 -5.36 16.46 19.33
CA GLU A 356 -4.16 16.32 18.50
C GLU A 356 -3.53 14.93 18.65
N ASP A 357 -3.68 14.14 17.59
CA ASP A 357 -3.01 12.86 17.43
C ASP A 357 -2.13 12.86 16.18
N VAL A 358 -0.94 12.30 16.30
CA VAL A 358 0.06 12.17 15.23
C VAL A 358 0.24 10.71 14.80
N GLY A 359 -0.52 9.75 15.34
CA GLY A 359 -0.52 8.35 14.88
C GLY A 359 -0.92 8.22 13.40
N ALA A 360 -0.62 7.09 12.76
CA ALA A 360 -1.00 6.83 11.36
C ALA A 360 -2.52 6.63 11.21
N GLY A 361 -3.28 7.72 11.16
CA GLY A 361 -4.74 7.72 11.26
C GLY A 361 -5.43 7.22 9.99
N MET A 362 -6.22 6.16 10.11
CA MET A 362 -6.91 5.50 9.00
C MET A 362 -8.43 5.72 9.03
N SER A 363 -9.05 5.69 10.22
CA SER A 363 -10.47 5.99 10.38
C SER A 363 -10.80 6.60 11.73
N VAL A 364 -12.02 7.15 11.82
CA VAL A 364 -12.61 7.71 13.03
C VAL A 364 -13.95 7.05 13.30
N CYS A 365 -14.23 6.78 14.58
CA CYS A 365 -15.52 6.35 15.09
C CYS A 365 -15.95 7.31 16.20
N TRP A 366 -17.16 7.85 16.07
CA TRP A 366 -17.83 8.61 17.13
C TRP A 366 -18.76 7.67 17.89
N LEU A 367 -18.62 7.60 19.20
CA LEU A 367 -19.41 6.70 20.06
C LEU A 367 -19.57 7.27 21.47
N ASP A 368 -20.66 6.95 22.15
CA ASP A 368 -20.84 7.23 23.58
C ASP A 368 -20.48 5.95 24.36
N TYR A 369 -19.18 5.73 24.63
CA TYR A 369 -18.72 4.40 25.09
C TYR A 369 -19.04 4.12 26.55
N ASP A 370 -19.28 5.16 27.35
CA ASP A 370 -19.63 5.05 28.77
C ASP A 370 -21.07 5.50 29.08
N ASN A 371 -21.87 5.76 28.05
CA ASN A 371 -23.28 6.14 28.13
C ASN A 371 -23.53 7.42 28.94
N ASP A 372 -22.61 8.39 28.88
CA ASP A 372 -22.76 9.69 29.55
C ASP A 372 -23.53 10.73 28.70
N GLY A 373 -23.85 10.38 27.45
CA GLY A 373 -24.58 11.21 26.50
C GLY A 373 -23.71 12.19 25.72
N MET A 374 -22.38 12.05 25.77
CA MET A 374 -21.41 12.79 24.98
C MET A 374 -20.72 11.83 24.01
N GLU A 375 -20.59 12.23 22.74
CA GLU A 375 -19.85 11.41 21.78
C GLU A 375 -18.34 11.56 22.04
N ASP A 376 -17.71 10.43 22.33
CA ASP A 376 -16.27 10.20 22.42
C ASP A 376 -15.69 9.86 21.04
N LEU A 377 -14.36 9.92 20.94
CA LEU A 377 -13.65 9.70 19.69
C LEU A 377 -12.70 8.51 19.80
N TYR A 378 -12.90 7.53 18.93
CA TYR A 378 -11.94 6.45 18.70
C TYR A 378 -11.27 6.62 17.34
N VAL A 379 -9.94 6.65 17.33
CA VAL A 379 -9.13 6.81 16.12
C VAL A 379 -8.34 5.54 15.86
N ALA A 380 -8.59 4.92 14.71
CA ALA A 380 -7.81 3.80 14.22
C ALA A 380 -6.46 4.29 13.70
N ASN A 381 -5.38 3.77 14.29
CA ASN A 381 -4.00 4.05 13.95
C ASN A 381 -3.22 2.72 13.74
N MET A 382 -1.90 2.83 13.62
CA MET A 382 -0.99 1.69 13.47
C MET A 382 -0.25 1.35 14.78
N TRP A 383 -0.48 0.14 15.30
CA TRP A 383 0.38 -0.48 16.32
C TRP A 383 1.27 -1.53 15.66
N THR A 384 2.58 -1.51 15.96
CA THR A 384 3.44 -2.66 15.63
C THR A 384 4.50 -2.93 16.70
N ALA A 385 4.75 -4.22 16.94
CA ALA A 385 5.82 -4.65 17.84
C ALA A 385 7.20 -4.13 17.40
N ALA A 386 7.44 -4.02 16.08
CA ALA A 386 8.69 -3.48 15.55
C ALA A 386 8.82 -1.97 15.81
N GLY A 387 7.75 -1.21 15.65
CA GLY A 387 7.73 0.23 15.93
C GLY A 387 8.02 0.54 17.38
N GLU A 388 7.36 -0.16 18.30
CA GLU A 388 7.64 -0.05 19.74
C GLU A 388 9.10 -0.38 20.06
N ARG A 389 9.62 -1.50 19.54
CA ARG A 389 11.01 -1.92 19.81
C ARG A 389 12.03 -0.95 19.26
N VAL A 390 11.82 -0.41 18.06
CA VAL A 390 12.82 0.40 17.35
C VAL A 390 12.80 1.84 17.84
N SER A 391 11.62 2.46 17.98
CA SER A 391 11.48 3.87 18.41
C SER A 391 11.98 4.14 19.84
N LYS A 392 12.03 3.11 20.69
CA LYS A 392 12.52 3.18 22.07
C LYS A 392 14.03 2.95 22.21
N GLN A 393 14.77 2.68 21.14
CA GLN A 393 16.23 2.49 21.19
C GLN A 393 16.96 3.83 21.28
N ASP A 394 18.09 3.85 21.99
CA ASP A 394 18.95 5.05 22.08
C ASP A 394 19.51 5.48 20.72
N SER A 395 19.71 4.52 19.81
CA SER A 395 20.18 4.80 18.44
C SER A 395 19.10 5.39 17.53
N PHE A 396 17.81 5.24 17.86
CA PHE A 396 16.71 5.75 17.04
C PHE A 396 16.65 7.26 17.14
N LYS A 397 16.90 7.93 15.99
CA LYS A 397 16.94 9.38 15.86
C LYS A 397 17.74 10.04 17.00
N LYS A 398 18.92 9.47 17.29
CA LYS A 398 19.78 9.86 18.42
C LYS A 398 20.14 11.35 18.44
N ASP A 399 20.17 11.99 17.27
CA ASP A 399 20.56 13.39 17.09
C ASP A 399 19.34 14.33 17.10
N SER A 400 18.12 13.79 17.14
CA SER A 400 16.87 14.56 17.19
C SER A 400 16.48 14.95 18.62
N PRO A 401 15.73 16.06 18.81
CA PRO A 401 15.19 16.45 20.11
C PRO A 401 14.32 15.36 20.75
N GLN A 402 14.27 15.33 22.08
CA GLN A 402 13.51 14.32 22.82
C GLN A 402 12.00 14.43 22.55
N GLU A 403 11.50 15.63 22.32
CA GLU A 403 10.10 15.92 21.96
C GLU A 403 9.74 15.29 20.62
N VAL A 404 10.63 15.40 19.62
CA VAL A 404 10.45 14.76 18.31
C VAL A 404 10.47 13.24 18.44
N ARG A 405 11.41 12.68 19.21
CA ARG A 405 11.45 11.23 19.48
C ARG A 405 10.16 10.73 20.15
N ALA A 406 9.59 11.52 21.06
CA ALA A 406 8.33 11.19 21.71
C ALA A 406 7.14 11.13 20.73
N LEU A 407 7.12 11.98 19.69
CA LEU A 407 6.08 11.92 18.64
C LEU A 407 6.17 10.62 17.84
N TYR A 408 7.36 10.18 17.42
CA TYR A 408 7.53 8.87 16.76
C TYR A 408 7.20 7.69 17.67
N GLN A 409 7.47 7.81 18.97
CA GLN A 409 7.07 6.80 19.94
C GLN A 409 5.55 6.72 20.03
N LYS A 410 4.84 7.86 20.13
CA LYS A 410 3.37 7.91 20.09
C LYS A 410 2.83 7.30 18.79
N HIS A 411 3.47 7.59 17.66
CA HIS A 411 3.11 7.03 16.35
C HIS A 411 3.16 5.49 16.30
N ALA A 412 3.94 4.85 17.18
CA ALA A 412 4.06 3.39 17.26
C ALA A 412 3.08 2.73 18.27
N LEU A 413 2.33 3.52 19.05
CA LEU A 413 1.49 3.01 20.17
C LEU A 413 0.10 2.54 19.75
N GLY A 414 -0.31 2.74 18.49
CA GLY A 414 -1.60 2.29 17.99
C GLY A 414 -2.74 3.28 18.21
N ASN A 415 -3.94 2.72 18.38
CA ASN A 415 -5.20 3.43 18.34
C ASN A 415 -5.37 4.37 19.53
N SER A 416 -6.23 5.38 19.38
CA SER A 416 -6.49 6.38 20.42
C SER A 416 -7.97 6.37 20.81
N LEU A 417 -8.27 6.37 22.11
CA LEU A 417 -9.61 6.62 22.65
C LEU A 417 -9.58 7.93 23.45
N LEU A 418 -10.33 8.92 22.98
CA LEU A 418 -10.42 10.25 23.56
C LEU A 418 -11.83 10.45 24.12
N ARG A 419 -11.95 10.51 25.45
CA ARG A 419 -13.22 10.70 26.13
C ARG A 419 -13.61 12.17 26.14
N ASN A 420 -14.82 12.50 25.70
CA ASN A 420 -15.36 13.84 25.68
C ASN A 420 -15.78 14.27 27.11
N ASN A 421 -15.55 15.54 27.42
CA ASN A 421 -15.97 16.20 28.64
C ASN A 421 -16.35 17.66 28.30
N ASP A 422 -17.52 17.79 27.67
CA ASP A 422 -18.11 19.08 27.27
C ASP A 422 -17.26 19.84 26.25
N GLY A 423 -16.83 19.13 25.21
CA GLY A 423 -16.04 19.66 24.09
C GLY A 423 -14.52 19.69 24.32
N ALA A 424 -14.07 19.34 25.53
CA ALA A 424 -12.67 19.04 25.82
C ALA A 424 -12.47 17.53 25.97
N PHE A 425 -11.39 16.99 25.41
CA PHE A 425 -11.15 15.55 25.36
C PHE A 425 -10.01 15.14 26.27
N GLN A 426 -10.14 13.94 26.84
CA GLN A 426 -9.11 13.28 27.64
C GLN A 426 -8.71 11.95 27.00
N ASP A 427 -7.41 11.75 26.78
CA ASP A 427 -6.88 10.46 26.35
C ASP A 427 -7.10 9.38 27.43
N LYS A 428 -7.91 8.37 27.10
CA LYS A 428 -8.23 7.20 27.92
C LYS A 428 -7.64 5.91 27.38
N THR A 429 -6.91 5.96 26.26
CA THR A 429 -6.40 4.80 25.52
C THR A 429 -5.79 3.72 26.39
N GLY A 430 -4.80 4.11 27.24
CA GLY A 430 -4.07 3.16 28.07
C GLY A 430 -4.88 2.61 29.26
N VAL A 431 -5.84 3.38 29.79
CA VAL A 431 -6.70 2.95 30.90
C VAL A 431 -7.82 2.04 30.40
N ALA A 432 -8.39 2.37 29.24
CA ALA A 432 -9.45 1.60 28.61
C ALA A 432 -8.95 0.27 28.02
N GLY A 433 -7.66 0.17 27.69
CA GLY A 433 -7.04 -1.05 27.19
C GLY A 433 -7.20 -1.28 25.68
N VAL A 434 -7.45 -0.21 24.90
CA VAL A 434 -7.81 -0.30 23.47
C VAL A 434 -6.71 0.18 22.51
N GLY A 435 -5.54 0.58 23.01
CA GLY A 435 -4.45 1.09 22.16
C GLY A 435 -3.84 0.03 21.22
N MET A 436 -3.93 -1.25 21.58
CA MET A 436 -3.46 -2.36 20.75
C MET A 436 -4.44 -2.64 19.60
N GLY A 437 -4.42 -1.78 18.58
CA GLY A 437 -5.26 -1.94 17.39
C GLY A 437 -4.73 -2.95 16.37
N ARG A 438 -3.41 -3.26 16.42
CA ARG A 438 -2.58 -3.77 15.30
C ARG A 438 -2.51 -2.74 14.15
N TRP A 439 -2.27 -3.16 12.91
CA TRP A 439 -2.29 -2.26 11.76
C TRP A 439 -3.73 -2.01 11.30
N SER A 440 -4.39 -1.07 11.97
CA SER A 440 -5.83 -0.82 11.83
C SER A 440 -6.16 -0.05 10.55
N TRP A 441 -7.33 -0.31 9.97
CA TRP A 441 -7.91 0.46 8.87
C TRP A 441 -9.26 1.04 9.26
N SER A 442 -10.31 0.23 9.23
CA SER A 442 -11.66 0.62 9.65
C SER A 442 -11.91 0.28 11.11
N SER A 443 -12.53 1.19 11.85
CA SER A 443 -13.10 0.93 13.16
C SER A 443 -14.48 1.56 13.28
N ASP A 444 -15.40 0.85 13.91
CA ASP A 444 -16.70 1.39 14.34
C ASP A 444 -17.24 0.58 15.53
N ALA A 445 -18.35 1.02 16.13
CA ALA A 445 -18.88 0.47 17.36
C ALA A 445 -20.38 0.15 17.29
N TRP A 446 -20.77 -0.99 17.88
CA TRP A 446 -22.17 -1.33 18.11
C TRP A 446 -22.31 -2.27 19.29
N ASP A 447 -23.53 -2.42 19.80
CA ASP A 447 -23.83 -3.31 20.91
C ASP A 447 -24.19 -4.69 20.33
N PHE A 448 -23.22 -5.62 20.28
CA PHE A 448 -23.43 -6.92 19.61
C PHE A 448 -24.15 -7.94 20.49
N ASP A 449 -24.05 -7.80 21.81
CA ASP A 449 -24.64 -8.71 22.80
C ASP A 449 -25.92 -8.16 23.47
N HIS A 450 -26.35 -6.98 23.02
CA HIS A 450 -27.52 -6.20 23.44
C HIS A 450 -27.51 -5.80 24.91
N ASP A 451 -26.34 -5.66 25.52
CA ASP A 451 -26.23 -5.34 26.94
C ASP A 451 -26.46 -3.85 27.29
N GLY A 452 -26.53 -3.00 26.27
CA GLY A 452 -26.72 -1.56 26.34
C GLY A 452 -25.44 -0.73 26.23
N PHE A 453 -24.27 -1.34 26.04
CA PHE A 453 -22.99 -0.66 25.85
C PHE A 453 -22.41 -0.97 24.47
N PRO A 454 -21.80 0.00 23.77
CA PRO A 454 -21.19 -0.25 22.48
C PRO A 454 -19.84 -0.97 22.64
N ASP A 455 -19.61 -1.94 21.77
CA ASP A 455 -18.38 -2.71 21.62
C ASP A 455 -17.63 -2.25 20.35
N LEU A 456 -16.30 -2.38 20.34
CA LEU A 456 -15.44 -1.84 19.30
C LEU A 456 -14.89 -2.94 18.39
N TYR A 457 -15.10 -2.82 17.08
CA TYR A 457 -14.49 -3.72 16.09
C TYR A 457 -13.51 -2.97 15.19
N ILE A 458 -12.36 -3.58 14.92
CA ILE A 458 -11.26 -3.00 14.16
C ILE A 458 -10.79 -3.98 13.09
N ALA A 459 -10.98 -3.60 11.82
CA ALA A 459 -10.43 -4.29 10.66
C ALA A 459 -8.94 -3.98 10.51
N ASN A 460 -8.14 -4.99 10.23
CA ASN A 460 -6.68 -4.97 10.31
C ASN A 460 -6.00 -5.61 9.10
N GLY A 461 -4.69 -5.34 8.96
CA GLY A 461 -3.83 -5.97 7.97
C GLY A 461 -3.19 -4.95 7.03
N MET A 462 -2.02 -5.24 6.48
CA MET A 462 -1.32 -4.29 5.60
C MET A 462 -1.12 -4.89 4.21
N VAL A 463 0.04 -5.50 3.95
CA VAL A 463 0.30 -6.26 2.73
C VAL A 463 0.81 -7.62 3.18
N SER A 464 -0.08 -8.60 3.17
CA SER A 464 0.23 -10.00 3.43
C SER A 464 0.58 -10.71 2.12
N GLY A 465 1.86 -10.83 1.82
CA GLY A 465 2.39 -11.48 0.62
C GLY A 465 2.70 -12.97 0.81
N PRO A 466 3.02 -13.70 -0.27
CA PRO A 466 3.46 -15.09 -0.20
C PRO A 466 4.72 -15.31 0.64
N SER A 467 5.63 -14.32 0.67
CA SER A 467 6.82 -14.37 1.52
C SER A 467 6.42 -14.24 2.99
N ARG A 468 6.98 -15.08 3.86
CA ARG A 468 6.78 -14.95 5.31
C ARG A 468 7.79 -14.02 5.99
N GLU A 469 8.72 -13.44 5.24
CA GLU A 469 9.65 -12.45 5.77
C GLU A 469 8.93 -11.12 5.99
N ASP A 470 8.91 -10.68 7.24
CA ASP A 470 8.24 -9.47 7.69
C ASP A 470 9.15 -8.23 7.53
N LEU A 471 8.70 -7.25 6.74
CA LEU A 471 9.42 -6.02 6.45
C LEU A 471 9.18 -4.91 7.48
N ASN A 472 8.34 -5.11 8.49
CA ASN A 472 7.99 -4.07 9.48
C ASN A 472 9.24 -3.52 10.19
N SER A 473 10.19 -4.40 10.51
CA SER A 473 11.45 -3.96 11.11
C SER A 473 12.38 -3.23 10.13
N PHE A 474 12.32 -3.53 8.84
CA PHE A 474 13.00 -2.78 7.79
C PHE A 474 12.38 -1.38 7.67
N PHE A 475 11.05 -1.31 7.60
CA PHE A 475 10.28 -0.07 7.53
C PHE A 475 10.68 0.91 8.63
N TRP A 476 10.61 0.51 9.90
CA TRP A 476 10.94 1.41 11.01
C TRP A 476 12.40 1.89 11.02
N ARG A 477 13.34 1.08 10.52
CA ARG A 477 14.78 1.43 10.54
C ARG A 477 15.25 2.18 9.30
N GLN A 478 14.69 1.88 8.15
CA GLN A 478 15.14 2.41 6.86
C GLN A 478 14.24 3.53 6.34
N VAL A 479 12.98 3.56 6.76
CA VAL A 479 12.03 4.62 6.41
C VAL A 479 11.87 5.56 7.59
N VAL A 480 11.16 5.12 8.65
CA VAL A 480 10.75 6.00 9.75
C VAL A 480 11.93 6.66 10.46
N ALA A 481 12.97 5.89 10.81
CA ALA A 481 14.16 6.42 11.49
C ALA A 481 14.97 7.42 10.63
N LYS A 482 14.85 7.35 9.30
CA LYS A 482 15.57 8.22 8.36
C LYS A 482 14.77 9.45 7.92
N SER A 483 13.49 9.53 8.31
CA SER A 483 12.69 10.73 8.08
C SER A 483 13.41 11.94 8.67
N PRO A 484 13.47 13.08 7.94
CA PRO A 484 14.00 14.33 8.49
C PRO A 484 13.09 14.84 9.62
N ASP A 485 13.62 15.78 10.41
CA ASP A 485 12.87 16.47 11.49
C ASP A 485 12.10 17.70 10.97
N GLU A 486 12.42 18.14 9.76
CA GLU A 486 11.82 19.28 9.07
C GLU A 486 11.37 18.84 7.69
N ALA A 487 10.42 19.56 7.10
CA ALA A 487 9.92 19.30 5.75
C ALA A 487 10.97 19.65 4.68
N LYS A 488 11.94 18.75 4.48
CA LYS A 488 12.99 18.85 3.47
C LYS A 488 13.26 17.51 2.79
N PRO A 489 13.83 17.51 1.57
CA PRO A 489 14.29 16.28 0.93
C PRO A 489 15.32 15.54 1.79
N SER A 490 15.31 14.21 1.73
CA SER A 490 16.25 13.37 2.47
C SER A 490 16.52 12.08 1.69
N HIS A 491 17.73 11.99 1.13
CA HIS A 491 18.10 10.88 0.27
C HIS A 491 17.97 9.51 0.96
N GLY A 492 18.41 9.41 2.23
CA GLY A 492 18.33 8.17 2.98
C GLY A 492 16.89 7.73 3.25
N TYR A 493 15.98 8.68 3.46
CA TYR A 493 14.55 8.44 3.65
C TYR A 493 13.88 7.96 2.35
N GLU A 494 14.18 8.63 1.25
CA GLU A 494 13.64 8.36 -0.08
C GLU A 494 14.11 7.02 -0.65
N GLN A 495 15.37 6.65 -0.37
CA GLN A 495 15.88 5.30 -0.63
C GLN A 495 15.16 4.24 0.19
N GLY A 496 14.87 4.53 1.46
CA GLY A 496 14.12 3.63 2.34
C GLY A 496 12.74 3.31 1.77
N TRP A 497 12.01 4.36 1.37
CA TRP A 497 10.71 4.20 0.72
C TRP A 497 10.80 3.47 -0.62
N SER A 498 11.74 3.84 -1.49
CA SER A 498 11.92 3.15 -2.78
C SER A 498 12.20 1.66 -2.58
N ALA A 499 13.03 1.31 -1.60
CA ALA A 499 13.38 -0.07 -1.30
C ALA A 499 12.20 -0.87 -0.75
N ILE A 500 11.42 -0.33 0.20
CA ILE A 500 10.26 -1.07 0.72
C ILE A 500 9.21 -1.28 -0.36
N ASN A 501 8.96 -0.28 -1.22
CA ASN A 501 8.01 -0.38 -2.33
C ASN A 501 8.40 -1.47 -3.34
N GLU A 502 9.68 -1.62 -3.66
CA GLU A 502 10.13 -2.72 -4.52
C GLU A 502 9.98 -4.08 -3.82
N LEU A 503 10.29 -4.18 -2.52
CA LEU A 503 10.16 -5.43 -1.77
C LEU A 503 8.70 -5.91 -1.68
N ILE A 504 7.73 -5.01 -1.44
CA ILE A 504 6.30 -5.37 -1.41
C ILE A 504 5.78 -5.76 -2.79
N ARG A 505 6.24 -5.09 -3.87
CA ARG A 505 5.84 -5.44 -5.25
C ARG A 505 6.39 -6.79 -5.70
N ALA A 506 7.47 -7.24 -5.06
CA ALA A 506 8.09 -8.54 -5.28
C ALA A 506 7.62 -9.61 -4.27
N ASP A 507 6.33 -9.63 -3.93
CA ASP A 507 5.69 -10.62 -3.04
C ASP A 507 6.17 -10.60 -1.56
N GLY A 508 6.84 -9.52 -1.14
CA GLY A 508 7.21 -9.29 0.26
C GLY A 508 6.00 -9.01 1.16
N THR A 509 6.10 -9.42 2.43
CA THR A 509 5.07 -9.15 3.45
C THR A 509 5.47 -7.95 4.29
N TRP A 510 4.64 -6.92 4.34
CA TRP A 510 4.98 -5.69 5.07
C TRP A 510 4.77 -5.84 6.58
N SER A 511 3.59 -6.27 7.05
CA SER A 511 3.29 -6.37 8.50
C SER A 511 2.72 -7.73 8.91
N GLY A 512 3.35 -8.81 8.45
CA GLY A 512 2.84 -10.15 8.72
C GLY A 512 1.37 -10.34 8.27
N TYR A 513 0.68 -11.26 8.94
CA TYR A 513 -0.76 -11.48 8.83
C TYR A 513 -1.42 -10.99 10.13
N GLU A 514 -1.77 -9.71 10.17
CA GLU A 514 -2.46 -9.12 11.33
C GLU A 514 -3.89 -9.65 11.42
N ARG A 515 -4.35 -9.93 12.65
CA ARG A 515 -5.73 -10.32 12.89
C ARG A 515 -6.61 -9.11 13.16
N ASN A 516 -7.87 -9.17 12.76
CA ASN A 516 -8.88 -8.23 13.24
C ASN A 516 -9.02 -8.28 14.77
N VAL A 517 -9.41 -7.15 15.36
CA VAL A 517 -9.53 -6.99 16.82
C VAL A 517 -10.97 -6.62 17.16
N PHE A 518 -11.56 -7.30 18.14
CA PHE A 518 -12.90 -7.04 18.67
C PHE A 518 -12.81 -6.88 20.19
N TYR A 519 -13.19 -5.70 20.67
CA TYR A 519 -13.17 -5.31 22.07
C TYR A 519 -14.58 -5.27 22.63
N ALA A 520 -14.87 -6.14 23.60
CA ALA A 520 -16.11 -6.08 24.37
C ALA A 520 -15.99 -5.05 25.50
N ASN A 521 -17.04 -4.25 25.72
CA ASN A 521 -17.08 -3.22 26.75
C ASN A 521 -17.37 -3.84 28.13
N ASN A 522 -16.51 -3.59 29.12
CA ASN A 522 -16.66 -4.13 30.47
C ASN A 522 -17.64 -3.33 31.35
N ARG A 523 -18.22 -2.24 30.83
CA ARG A 523 -19.15 -1.33 31.52
C ARG A 523 -18.54 -0.54 32.69
N ASP A 524 -17.23 -0.54 32.81
CA ASP A 524 -16.45 0.17 33.83
C ASP A 524 -15.45 1.17 33.22
N GLY A 525 -15.61 1.45 31.93
CA GLY A 525 -14.72 2.28 31.13
C GLY A 525 -13.50 1.56 30.58
N THR A 526 -13.44 0.22 30.72
CA THR A 526 -12.41 -0.64 30.12
C THR A 526 -13.00 -1.62 29.11
N PHE A 527 -12.13 -2.20 28.29
CA PHE A 527 -12.49 -3.19 27.29
C PHE A 527 -11.69 -4.48 27.44
N SER A 528 -12.19 -5.57 26.85
CA SER A 528 -11.48 -6.84 26.75
C SER A 528 -11.49 -7.36 25.33
N ASP A 529 -10.32 -7.77 24.83
CA ASP A 529 -10.19 -8.43 23.52
C ASP A 529 -10.89 -9.79 23.57
N VAL A 530 -11.91 -9.94 22.73
CA VAL A 530 -12.74 -11.14 22.59
C VAL A 530 -12.68 -11.71 21.17
N SER A 531 -11.76 -11.23 20.33
CA SER A 531 -11.73 -11.43 18.88
C SER A 531 -11.96 -12.89 18.45
N ASP A 532 -11.17 -13.85 18.96
CA ASP A 532 -11.37 -15.27 18.61
C ASP A 532 -12.61 -15.87 19.28
N ALA A 533 -12.88 -15.47 20.54
CA ALA A 533 -14.01 -16.00 21.28
C ALA A 533 -15.33 -15.73 20.53
N VAL A 534 -15.47 -14.54 19.92
CA VAL A 534 -16.63 -14.18 19.09
C VAL A 534 -16.52 -14.65 17.63
N GLY A 535 -15.34 -15.09 17.19
CA GLY A 535 -15.09 -15.58 15.83
C GLY A 535 -14.80 -14.49 14.79
N MET A 536 -14.25 -13.36 15.23
CA MET A 536 -13.99 -12.16 14.42
C MET A 536 -12.49 -11.89 14.21
N ASP A 537 -11.60 -12.83 14.55
CA ASP A 537 -10.14 -12.72 14.46
C ASP A 537 -9.56 -13.06 13.06
N PHE A 538 -10.25 -12.61 12.01
CA PHE A 538 -9.88 -12.86 10.61
C PHE A 538 -8.43 -12.46 10.30
N LEU A 539 -7.76 -13.29 9.50
CA LEU A 539 -6.34 -13.12 9.08
C LEU A 539 -6.19 -12.46 7.71
N GLU A 540 -7.30 -12.27 7.02
CA GLU A 540 -7.37 -11.49 5.79
C GLU A 540 -6.92 -10.04 6.04
N ASP A 541 -6.37 -9.41 5.00
CA ASP A 541 -6.04 -8.00 5.03
C ASP A 541 -7.36 -7.21 4.94
N GLY A 542 -8.03 -7.02 6.08
CA GLY A 542 -9.24 -6.24 6.25
C GLY A 542 -9.02 -4.76 5.91
N ARG A 543 -10.05 -4.13 5.32
CA ARG A 543 -10.00 -2.73 4.91
C ARG A 543 -11.17 -1.94 5.49
N ALA A 544 -12.37 -2.38 5.18
CA ALA A 544 -13.61 -1.65 5.40
C ALA A 544 -14.68 -2.62 5.88
N PHE A 545 -15.68 -2.14 6.60
CA PHE A 545 -16.85 -2.96 6.91
C PHE A 545 -18.11 -2.11 7.05
N ALA A 546 -19.26 -2.69 6.72
CA ALA A 546 -20.55 -2.07 6.95
C ALA A 546 -21.40 -2.90 7.92
N LEU A 547 -22.31 -2.23 8.65
CA LEU A 547 -23.25 -2.83 9.58
C LEU A 547 -24.67 -2.65 9.07
N ALA A 548 -25.47 -3.73 9.04
CA ALA A 548 -26.90 -3.67 8.77
C ALA A 548 -27.63 -4.88 9.36
N ASP A 549 -28.89 -4.71 9.76
CA ASP A 549 -29.82 -5.81 10.06
C ASP A 549 -30.48 -6.24 8.75
N PHE A 550 -29.81 -7.10 7.97
CA PHE A 550 -30.19 -7.36 6.58
C PHE A 550 -31.37 -8.32 6.43
N ASP A 551 -31.68 -9.13 7.44
CA ASP A 551 -32.82 -10.06 7.41
C ASP A 551 -33.96 -9.69 8.35
N HIS A 552 -33.80 -8.60 9.10
CA HIS A 552 -34.76 -7.97 10.00
C HIS A 552 -35.03 -8.78 11.27
N ASP A 553 -34.03 -9.48 11.79
CA ASP A 553 -34.12 -10.26 13.03
C ASP A 553 -33.71 -9.46 14.29
N GLY A 554 -33.38 -8.17 14.13
CA GLY A 554 -33.06 -7.26 15.22
C GLY A 554 -31.62 -7.40 15.71
N ARG A 555 -30.72 -7.87 14.84
CA ARG A 555 -29.28 -8.01 15.07
C ARG A 555 -28.54 -7.32 13.93
N LEU A 556 -27.35 -6.78 14.22
CA LEU A 556 -26.50 -6.20 13.18
C LEU A 556 -25.51 -7.25 12.66
N GLU A 557 -25.51 -7.46 11.35
CA GLU A 557 -24.51 -8.21 10.60
C GLU A 557 -23.31 -7.35 10.24
N VAL A 558 -22.17 -8.00 9.96
CA VAL A 558 -20.97 -7.35 9.46
C VAL A 558 -20.70 -7.76 8.02
N PHE A 559 -20.63 -6.78 7.13
CA PHE A 559 -20.16 -6.92 5.75
C PHE A 559 -18.69 -6.51 5.68
N LEU A 560 -17.78 -7.47 5.83
CA LEU A 560 -16.34 -7.20 5.89
C LEU A 560 -15.71 -7.24 4.49
N LYS A 561 -15.07 -6.13 4.10
CA LYS A 561 -14.31 -5.99 2.86
C LYS A 561 -12.82 -6.19 3.13
N ASN A 562 -12.23 -7.12 2.37
CA ASN A 562 -10.80 -7.46 2.43
C ASN A 562 -10.08 -7.08 1.13
N ARG A 563 -8.76 -6.87 1.23
CA ARG A 563 -7.83 -6.74 0.11
C ARG A 563 -7.51 -8.11 -0.51
N ASN A 564 -7.18 -9.10 0.31
CA ASN A 564 -6.95 -10.47 -0.13
C ASN A 564 -8.26 -11.27 -0.23
N GLY A 565 -8.20 -12.46 -0.84
CA GLY A 565 -9.38 -13.31 -1.02
C GLY A 565 -9.79 -14.03 0.28
N PRO A 566 -11.10 -14.18 0.58
CA PRO A 566 -12.23 -13.59 -0.14
C PRO A 566 -12.36 -12.10 0.16
N GLN A 567 -12.63 -11.31 -0.89
CA GLN A 567 -12.78 -9.87 -0.82
C GLN A 567 -13.98 -9.39 -0.01
N LEU A 568 -15.00 -10.22 0.18
CA LEU A 568 -16.21 -9.89 0.93
C LEU A 568 -16.59 -11.08 1.81
N ARG A 569 -16.84 -10.79 3.09
CA ARG A 569 -17.45 -11.73 4.05
C ARG A 569 -18.73 -11.15 4.63
N LEU A 570 -19.75 -11.99 4.78
CA LEU A 570 -21.02 -11.69 5.44
C LEU A 570 -21.06 -12.48 6.75
N LEU A 571 -21.05 -11.76 7.87
CA LEU A 571 -20.90 -12.33 9.20
C LEU A 571 -22.16 -12.07 10.00
N LYS A 572 -22.87 -13.15 10.34
CA LYS A 572 -24.15 -13.12 11.06
C LYS A 572 -24.01 -13.38 12.54
N ASN A 573 -24.65 -12.55 13.36
CA ASN A 573 -24.74 -12.78 14.79
C ASN A 573 -25.73 -13.92 15.09
N VAL A 574 -25.19 -15.06 15.54
CA VAL A 574 -25.95 -16.30 15.77
C VAL A 574 -26.19 -16.60 17.26
N MET A 575 -26.03 -15.62 18.16
CA MET A 575 -26.31 -15.84 19.58
C MET A 575 -27.75 -16.32 19.82
N GLU A 576 -27.93 -17.40 20.58
CA GLU A 576 -29.25 -18.03 20.74
C GLU A 576 -30.23 -17.17 21.55
N ALA A 577 -29.72 -16.49 22.59
CA ALA A 577 -30.50 -15.63 23.45
C ALA A 577 -29.81 -14.28 23.58
N LEU A 578 -30.45 -13.24 23.07
CA LEU A 578 -30.04 -11.85 23.23
C LEU A 578 -31.10 -11.11 24.07
N PRO A 579 -30.68 -10.16 24.92
CA PRO A 579 -31.57 -9.14 25.43
C PRO A 579 -32.33 -8.40 24.31
N PRO A 580 -33.47 -7.77 24.62
CA PRO A 580 -34.27 -7.11 23.61
C PRO A 580 -33.53 -5.95 22.92
N SER A 581 -33.90 -5.65 21.68
CA SER A 581 -33.39 -4.50 20.92
C SER A 581 -34.51 -3.61 20.38
N ILE A 582 -34.16 -2.44 19.86
CA ILE A 582 -35.07 -1.56 19.09
C ILE A 582 -34.28 -0.86 17.99
N ALA A 583 -34.90 -0.63 16.84
CA ALA A 583 -34.30 0.09 15.72
C ALA A 583 -35.22 1.20 15.22
N PHE A 584 -34.65 2.32 14.76
CA PHE A 584 -35.38 3.46 14.23
C PHE A 584 -35.03 3.71 12.76
N ARG A 585 -36.06 3.77 11.90
CA ARG A 585 -35.97 4.32 10.54
C ARG A 585 -36.57 5.71 10.53
N LEU A 586 -35.79 6.69 10.11
CA LEU A 586 -36.12 8.10 10.28
C LEU A 586 -36.23 8.77 8.91
N ARG A 587 -37.25 9.62 8.75
CA ARG A 587 -37.46 10.41 7.52
C ARG A 587 -37.64 11.88 7.84
N GLY A 588 -36.73 12.72 7.33
CA GLY A 588 -36.80 14.17 7.47
C GLY A 588 -37.88 14.79 6.57
N THR A 589 -38.47 15.91 7.03
CA THR A 589 -39.44 16.70 6.24
C THR A 589 -38.96 18.12 6.02
N LYS A 590 -38.42 18.74 7.08
CA LYS A 590 -37.68 20.01 7.05
C LYS A 590 -36.17 19.74 7.03
N SER A 591 -35.73 18.76 7.81
CA SER A 591 -34.38 18.20 7.76
C SER A 591 -34.17 17.45 6.43
N ASN A 592 -32.92 17.17 6.07
CA ASN A 592 -32.60 16.31 4.93
C ASN A 592 -33.37 14.97 5.01
N ARG A 593 -33.78 14.43 3.85
CA ARG A 593 -34.76 13.34 3.80
C ARG A 593 -34.34 12.08 4.54
N ASP A 594 -33.04 11.78 4.52
CA ASP A 594 -32.42 10.63 5.16
C ASP A 594 -32.14 10.82 6.67
N ALA A 595 -32.47 11.99 7.22
CA ALA A 595 -32.25 12.34 8.62
C ALA A 595 -30.77 12.26 9.09
N ILE A 596 -29.80 12.37 8.18
CA ILE A 596 -28.38 12.37 8.54
C ILE A 596 -28.10 13.54 9.50
N GLY A 597 -27.39 13.24 10.59
CA GLY A 597 -27.14 14.16 11.70
C GLY A 597 -28.22 14.15 12.80
N VAL A 598 -29.25 13.31 12.70
CA VAL A 598 -30.24 13.14 13.78
C VAL A 598 -29.58 12.46 14.99
N VAL A 599 -29.99 12.88 16.19
CA VAL A 599 -29.56 12.27 17.46
C VAL A 599 -30.77 11.60 18.12
N VAL A 600 -30.66 10.31 18.39
CA VAL A 600 -31.68 9.51 19.09
C VAL A 600 -31.16 9.17 20.48
N THR A 601 -31.92 9.52 21.50
CA THR A 601 -31.69 9.10 22.89
C THR A 601 -32.77 8.11 23.30
N VAL A 602 -32.37 6.93 23.75
CA VAL A 602 -33.26 5.91 24.31
C VAL A 602 -33.08 5.86 25.83
N GLU A 603 -34.19 5.90 26.56
CA GLU A 603 -34.25 5.76 28.02
C GLU A 603 -35.05 4.51 28.40
N THR A 604 -34.43 3.65 29.22
CA THR A 604 -35.06 2.44 29.75
C THR A 604 -34.75 2.25 31.23
N SER A 605 -35.29 1.19 31.83
CA SER A 605 -34.89 0.77 33.18
C SER A 605 -33.43 0.32 33.30
N SER A 606 -32.80 -0.06 32.18
CA SER A 606 -31.40 -0.51 32.15
C SER A 606 -30.40 0.64 32.02
N GLY A 607 -30.85 1.82 31.60
CA GLY A 607 -29.98 2.99 31.41
C GLY A 607 -30.46 3.89 30.27
N ARG A 608 -29.65 4.91 30.00
CA ARG A 608 -29.81 5.85 28.89
C ARG A 608 -28.71 5.57 27.86
N GLN A 609 -29.06 5.62 26.58
CA GLN A 609 -28.13 5.47 25.45
C GLN A 609 -28.39 6.58 24.44
N THR A 610 -27.36 7.09 23.78
CA THR A 610 -27.47 8.11 22.74
C THR A 610 -26.68 7.70 21.51
N ARG A 611 -27.26 7.85 20.32
CA ARG A 611 -26.60 7.58 19.03
C ARG A 611 -26.98 8.63 17.99
N SER A 612 -26.02 8.97 17.13
CA SER A 612 -26.26 9.82 15.96
C SER A 612 -26.28 9.01 14.67
N LEU A 613 -26.98 9.50 13.65
CA LEU A 613 -26.94 8.91 12.30
C LEU A 613 -25.91 9.62 11.43
N GLN A 614 -25.02 8.87 10.81
CA GLN A 614 -23.95 9.37 9.94
C GLN A 614 -24.09 8.82 8.52
N ALA A 615 -23.56 9.54 7.53
CA ALA A 615 -23.39 9.08 6.15
C ALA A 615 -21.91 9.15 5.78
N GLY A 616 -21.28 7.97 5.69
CA GLY A 616 -19.83 7.84 5.61
C GLY A 616 -19.22 7.81 7.01
N SER A 617 -18.84 6.62 7.47
CA SER A 617 -18.14 6.38 8.75
C SER A 617 -17.17 5.22 8.59
N GLY A 618 -16.25 5.04 9.54
CA GLY A 618 -15.17 4.07 9.40
C GLY A 618 -14.29 4.33 8.17
N PHE A 619 -13.41 3.40 7.82
CA PHE A 619 -12.59 3.53 6.62
C PHE A 619 -13.41 3.11 5.40
N LEU A 620 -13.64 4.05 4.47
CA LEU A 620 -14.29 3.80 3.17
C LEU A 620 -15.66 3.12 3.24
N SER A 621 -16.38 3.28 4.36
CA SER A 621 -17.59 2.50 4.63
C SER A 621 -18.82 3.40 4.78
N GLN A 622 -19.99 2.80 4.57
CA GLN A 622 -21.26 3.39 5.01
C GLN A 622 -22.14 2.29 5.62
N HIS A 623 -22.53 2.50 6.87
CA HIS A 623 -23.46 1.63 7.61
C HIS A 623 -24.93 1.90 7.22
N SER A 624 -25.81 1.04 7.72
CA SER A 624 -27.26 1.23 7.60
C SER A 624 -27.69 2.58 8.15
N LYS A 625 -28.76 3.14 7.58
CA LYS A 625 -29.40 4.34 8.13
C LYS A 625 -30.34 4.04 9.31
N GLU A 626 -30.45 2.76 9.70
CA GLU A 626 -31.17 2.38 10.90
C GLU A 626 -30.37 2.70 12.16
N VAL A 627 -30.99 3.44 13.09
CA VAL A 627 -30.39 3.70 14.41
C VAL A 627 -30.78 2.57 15.35
N PHE A 628 -29.83 1.69 15.64
CA PHE A 628 -30.03 0.47 16.43
C PHE A 628 -29.63 0.64 17.91
N PHE A 629 -30.37 0.02 18.84
CA PHE A 629 -30.06 -0.04 20.27
C PHE A 629 -30.32 -1.44 20.85
N GLY A 630 -29.36 -2.01 21.57
CA GLY A 630 -29.60 -3.10 22.52
C GLY A 630 -30.12 -2.55 23.84
N LEU A 631 -31.15 -3.15 24.43
CA LEU A 631 -31.90 -2.54 25.54
C LEU A 631 -31.52 -3.10 26.92
N GLY A 632 -30.48 -3.94 26.98
CA GLY A 632 -30.13 -4.71 28.16
C GLY A 632 -31.32 -5.53 28.67
N ASN A 633 -31.40 -5.79 29.96
CA ASN A 633 -32.45 -6.63 30.56
C ASN A 633 -33.81 -5.92 30.75
N THR A 634 -34.11 -4.92 29.93
CA THR A 634 -35.36 -4.12 30.02
C THR A 634 -36.60 -4.99 29.78
N LYS A 635 -37.64 -4.78 30.59
CA LYS A 635 -38.95 -5.46 30.48
C LYS A 635 -40.14 -4.53 30.23
N GLY A 636 -39.92 -3.21 30.32
CA GLY A 636 -40.95 -2.18 30.24
C GLY A 636 -40.94 -1.41 28.91
N PRO A 637 -41.84 -0.44 28.75
CA PRO A 637 -41.88 0.41 27.57
C PRO A 637 -40.60 1.22 27.41
N VAL A 638 -40.20 1.43 26.16
CA VAL A 638 -39.05 2.26 25.79
C VAL A 638 -39.51 3.71 25.59
N ARG A 639 -38.76 4.67 26.10
CA ARG A 639 -38.91 6.09 25.77
C ARG A 639 -37.79 6.49 24.82
N ALA A 640 -38.11 7.24 23.78
CA ALA A 640 -37.13 7.79 22.86
C ALA A 640 -37.33 9.31 22.67
N SER A 641 -36.22 10.05 22.63
CA SER A 641 -36.18 11.46 22.21
C SER A 641 -35.37 11.54 20.92
N ILE A 642 -35.97 12.11 19.87
CA ILE A 642 -35.35 12.29 18.55
C ILE A 642 -35.11 13.79 18.35
N ARG A 643 -33.84 14.18 18.23
CA ARG A 643 -33.43 15.55 17.89
C ARG A 643 -33.06 15.61 16.42
N TRP A 644 -33.92 16.23 15.63
CA TRP A 644 -33.76 16.36 14.18
C TRP A 644 -32.74 17.46 13.82
N PRO A 645 -32.00 17.32 12.70
CA PRO A 645 -31.07 18.36 12.22
C PRO A 645 -31.72 19.75 12.09
N GLY A 646 -32.98 19.81 11.67
CA GLY A 646 -33.79 21.03 11.54
C GLY A 646 -34.21 21.69 12.86
N GLY A 647 -33.79 21.13 14.00
CA GLY A 647 -33.94 21.66 15.36
C GLY A 647 -35.18 21.17 16.13
N LEU A 648 -36.04 20.35 15.51
CA LEU A 648 -37.18 19.75 16.20
C LEU A 648 -36.70 18.69 17.20
N VAL A 649 -37.27 18.69 18.40
CA VAL A 649 -37.14 17.57 19.35
C VAL A 649 -38.51 16.88 19.47
N GLN A 650 -38.54 15.59 19.18
CA GLN A 650 -39.73 14.77 19.20
C GLN A 650 -39.61 13.67 20.25
N GLU A 651 -40.61 13.60 21.13
CA GLU A 651 -40.66 12.63 22.23
C GLU A 651 -41.63 11.49 21.86
N LEU A 652 -41.16 10.26 22.02
CA LEU A 652 -41.92 9.04 21.81
C LEU A 652 -41.99 8.26 23.12
N HIS A 653 -43.19 7.81 23.46
CA HIS A 653 -43.46 7.08 24.69
C HIS A 653 -44.06 5.71 24.38
N ASP A 654 -44.00 4.81 25.36
CA ASP A 654 -44.65 3.50 25.30
C ASP A 654 -44.26 2.63 24.09
N LEU A 655 -43.02 2.77 23.59
CA LEU A 655 -42.52 2.00 22.46
C LEU A 655 -42.27 0.53 22.86
N PRO A 656 -42.63 -0.45 22.00
CA PRO A 656 -42.41 -1.86 22.28
C PRO A 656 -40.93 -2.25 22.11
N ILE A 657 -40.51 -3.28 22.86
CA ILE A 657 -39.20 -3.92 22.71
C ILE A 657 -39.21 -4.95 21.57
N ASN A 658 -38.07 -5.24 20.95
CA ASN A 658 -37.91 -6.12 19.78
C ASN A 658 -38.69 -5.66 18.55
N HIS A 659 -38.64 -4.36 18.28
CA HIS A 659 -39.34 -3.77 17.15
C HIS A 659 -38.47 -2.78 16.38
N ARG A 660 -38.80 -2.63 15.11
CA ARG A 660 -38.39 -1.51 14.27
C ARG A 660 -39.51 -0.46 14.24
N VAL A 661 -39.13 0.81 14.36
CA VAL A 661 -40.03 1.95 14.45
C VAL A 661 -39.71 2.94 13.34
N TRP A 662 -40.69 3.25 12.50
CA TRP A 662 -40.57 4.27 11.45
C TRP A 662 -41.14 5.58 11.97
N VAL A 663 -40.34 6.64 11.88
CA VAL A 663 -40.72 7.97 12.38
C VAL A 663 -40.46 9.00 11.30
N GLU A 664 -41.48 9.79 11.00
CA GLU A 664 -41.37 10.97 10.15
C GLU A 664 -41.27 12.23 11.03
N GLU A 665 -40.40 13.16 10.65
CA GLU A 665 -40.16 14.40 11.39
C GLU A 665 -41.46 15.18 11.66
N GLY A 666 -41.83 15.30 12.94
CA GLY A 666 -43.01 16.04 13.39
C GLY A 666 -44.29 15.21 13.48
N SER A 667 -44.21 13.90 13.21
CA SER A 667 -45.36 12.99 13.15
C SER A 667 -45.21 11.83 14.14
N GLU A 668 -46.32 11.30 14.64
CA GLU A 668 -46.34 10.03 15.38
C GLU A 668 -45.76 8.87 14.53
N PRO A 669 -45.24 7.79 15.15
CA PRO A 669 -44.69 6.66 14.42
C PRO A 669 -45.65 6.13 13.35
N SER A 670 -45.17 6.08 12.10
CA SER A 670 -46.00 5.72 10.94
C SER A 670 -46.14 4.20 10.78
N ARG A 671 -45.15 3.44 11.26
CA ARG A 671 -45.11 1.98 11.26
C ARG A 671 -44.31 1.49 12.47
N VAL A 672 -44.78 0.42 13.10
CA VAL A 672 -44.09 -0.29 14.18
C VAL A 672 -44.20 -1.78 13.91
N GLU A 673 -43.07 -2.46 13.73
CA GLU A 673 -43.01 -3.85 13.28
C GLU A 673 -42.10 -4.68 14.19
N ALA A 674 -42.55 -5.86 14.58
CA ALA A 674 -41.74 -6.76 15.38
C ALA A 674 -40.61 -7.35 14.52
N PHE A 675 -39.42 -7.51 15.10
CA PHE A 675 -38.33 -8.22 14.44
C PHE A 675 -38.74 -9.66 14.11
N LYS A 676 -38.24 -10.18 12.98
CA LYS A 676 -38.46 -11.56 12.58
C LYS A 676 -37.86 -12.47 13.64
N THR A 677 -38.60 -13.51 14.02
CA THR A 677 -38.06 -14.51 14.96
C THR A 677 -37.02 -15.35 14.21
N PRO A 678 -35.78 -15.49 14.72
CA PRO A 678 -34.81 -16.38 14.10
C PRO A 678 -35.41 -17.79 14.03
N PRO A 679 -35.29 -18.50 12.89
CA PRO A 679 -35.84 -19.85 12.78
C PRO A 679 -35.22 -20.73 13.86
N VAL A 680 -36.06 -21.22 14.77
CA VAL A 680 -35.63 -22.18 15.80
C VAL A 680 -35.13 -23.42 15.07
N GLY A 681 -33.81 -23.60 15.03
CA GLY A 681 -33.19 -24.80 14.49
C GLY A 681 -33.79 -26.02 15.19
N ARG A 682 -34.46 -26.89 14.43
CA ARG A 682 -34.81 -28.24 14.90
C ARG A 682 -33.53 -29.05 15.07
N HIS A 683 -32.83 -28.82 16.17
CA HIS A 683 -31.95 -29.81 16.79
C HIS A 683 -32.53 -30.20 18.14
N SER A 684 -33.76 -30.72 18.11
CA SER A 684 -34.27 -31.55 19.20
C SER A 684 -34.33 -33.00 18.73
N GLN A 685 -33.72 -33.83 19.56
CA GLN A 685 -33.69 -35.29 19.57
C GLN A 685 -34.99 -35.93 19.05
N GLU A 686 -34.95 -36.53 17.85
CA GLU A 686 -35.81 -37.68 17.54
C GLU A 686 -35.01 -38.97 17.75
N THR A 687 -34.97 -39.42 19.01
CA THR A 687 -34.71 -40.83 19.31
C THR A 687 -36.02 -41.59 19.15
N THR A 688 -36.39 -41.95 17.92
CA THR A 688 -37.45 -42.94 17.71
C THR A 688 -36.93 -44.32 18.06
N ALA A 689 -37.19 -44.75 19.29
CA ALA A 689 -37.09 -46.14 19.70
C ALA A 689 -38.06 -46.99 18.85
N THR A 690 -37.52 -47.86 18.00
CA THR A 690 -38.28 -48.95 17.39
C THR A 690 -37.74 -50.29 17.87
N LYS A 691 -38.57 -51.01 18.63
CA LYS A 691 -38.40 -52.43 18.98
C LYS A 691 -38.80 -53.32 17.78
N PRO A 692 -38.27 -54.55 17.69
CA PRO A 692 -38.17 -55.28 16.43
C PRO A 692 -39.42 -56.10 16.11
N ARG A 693 -39.67 -56.33 14.82
CA ARG A 693 -40.49 -57.45 14.34
C ARG A 693 -39.73 -58.25 13.28
N SER A 694 -39.93 -59.55 13.42
CA SER A 694 -39.30 -60.71 12.79
C SER A 694 -39.61 -60.88 11.30
N GLY A 695 -38.60 -61.29 10.54
CA GLY A 695 -38.60 -62.51 9.73
C GLY A 695 -39.42 -62.54 8.43
N GLY A 696 -38.74 -62.84 7.31
CA GLY A 696 -39.37 -63.35 6.09
C GLY A 696 -38.44 -63.35 4.88
N MET A 697 -37.91 -64.52 4.53
CA MET A 697 -37.08 -64.79 3.35
C MET A 697 -37.87 -64.69 2.03
N GLY A 698 -37.17 -64.31 0.95
CA GLY A 698 -37.61 -64.54 -0.44
C GLY A 698 -36.60 -64.04 -1.48
N GLN A 699 -35.79 -64.93 -2.04
CA GLN A 699 -35.01 -64.79 -3.28
C GLN A 699 -35.77 -65.50 -4.45
N PRO A 700 -35.33 -65.46 -5.74
CA PRO A 700 -34.51 -64.50 -6.49
C PRO A 700 -35.09 -64.16 -7.90
N GLY A 701 -34.52 -63.17 -8.61
CA GLY A 701 -34.89 -62.85 -10.00
C GLY A 701 -33.84 -62.01 -10.76
N THR A 702 -32.77 -62.69 -11.18
CA THR A 702 -31.80 -62.46 -12.28
C THR A 702 -31.78 -61.13 -13.08
N GLY A 703 -30.59 -60.50 -13.12
CA GLY A 703 -30.13 -59.58 -14.19
C GLY A 703 -28.88 -58.76 -13.79
N VAL A 704 -27.73 -59.03 -14.40
CA VAL A 704 -26.36 -58.50 -14.14
C VAL A 704 -25.84 -57.87 -15.46
N PRO A 705 -24.84 -56.96 -15.52
CA PRO A 705 -24.50 -55.76 -14.72
C PRO A 705 -24.24 -54.49 -15.58
N GLY A 706 -24.29 -53.31 -14.98
CA GLY A 706 -23.60 -52.11 -15.46
C GLY A 706 -22.84 -51.48 -14.29
N GLN A 707 -21.51 -51.51 -14.33
CA GLN A 707 -20.64 -50.94 -13.30
C GLN A 707 -20.79 -49.41 -13.28
N LEU A 708 -21.53 -48.89 -12.30
CA LEU A 708 -21.34 -47.56 -11.75
C LEU A 708 -20.57 -47.74 -10.44
N ALA A 709 -19.36 -47.18 -10.40
CA ALA A 709 -18.62 -47.01 -9.17
C ALA A 709 -19.44 -46.10 -8.24
N ARG A 710 -19.53 -46.51 -6.98
CA ARG A 710 -20.26 -45.82 -5.91
C ARG A 710 -19.64 -44.46 -5.64
N GLU A 711 -20.39 -43.39 -5.85
CA GLU A 711 -20.23 -42.16 -5.09
C GLU A 711 -20.99 -42.36 -3.77
N GLU A 712 -20.24 -42.33 -2.66
CA GLU A 712 -20.81 -42.21 -1.32
C GLU A 712 -21.26 -40.75 -1.11
N PRO A 713 -22.34 -40.50 -0.34
CA PRO A 713 -22.78 -39.15 -0.03
C PRO A 713 -21.84 -38.54 1.02
N GLU A 714 -21.09 -37.51 0.64
CA GLU A 714 -20.27 -36.73 1.56
C GLU A 714 -21.15 -36.02 2.61
N SER A 715 -21.16 -36.59 3.80
CA SER A 715 -21.66 -36.00 5.03
C SER A 715 -20.60 -35.10 5.68
N LEU A 716 -20.98 -33.87 6.06
CA LEU A 716 -20.49 -33.15 7.26
C LEU A 716 -18.96 -33.20 7.52
N GLN A 717 -18.14 -32.97 6.50
CA GLN A 717 -16.70 -32.71 6.64
C GLN A 717 -16.42 -31.22 6.39
N GLY A 718 -16.75 -30.38 7.37
CA GLY A 718 -16.38 -28.96 7.41
C GLY A 718 -15.45 -28.61 8.56
N ARG A 719 -14.70 -29.58 9.09
CA ARG A 719 -13.58 -29.30 10.01
C ARG A 719 -12.29 -29.41 9.24
N HIS A 720 -11.86 -28.31 8.61
CA HIS A 720 -10.45 -28.15 8.30
C HIS A 720 -9.69 -28.03 9.63
N PRO A 721 -8.64 -28.85 9.86
CA PRO A 721 -7.74 -28.62 10.97
C PRO A 721 -6.94 -27.34 10.66
N VAL A 722 -7.19 -26.26 11.40
CA VAL A 722 -6.62 -24.94 11.12
C VAL A 722 -5.16 -24.90 11.59
N GLY A 723 -4.26 -25.29 10.68
CA GLY A 723 -3.02 -24.54 10.48
C GLY A 723 -3.33 -23.26 9.70
N TRP A 724 -2.37 -22.33 9.62
CA TRP A 724 -2.41 -21.10 8.80
C TRP A 724 -3.41 -21.17 7.63
N PRO A 725 -4.24 -20.13 7.40
CA PRO A 725 -5.19 -20.12 6.28
C PRO A 725 -4.46 -20.55 5.01
N ALA A 726 -5.10 -21.41 4.23
CA ALA A 726 -4.57 -21.79 2.94
C ALA A 726 -4.40 -20.49 2.15
N LEU A 727 -3.16 -20.07 1.92
CA LEU A 727 -2.86 -18.89 1.12
C LEU A 727 -3.61 -19.00 -0.19
N GLU A 728 -4.21 -17.91 -0.63
CA GLU A 728 -4.89 -17.85 -1.92
C GLU A 728 -3.97 -18.45 -2.99
N SER A 729 -4.44 -19.51 -3.66
CA SER A 729 -3.66 -20.17 -4.69
C SER A 729 -3.72 -19.33 -5.97
N PHE A 730 -2.56 -18.91 -6.47
CA PHE A 730 -2.48 -18.18 -7.72
C PHE A 730 -2.38 -19.13 -8.92
N PRO A 731 -3.08 -18.84 -10.02
CA PRO A 731 -3.00 -19.66 -11.23
C PRO A 731 -1.57 -19.62 -11.78
N THR A 732 -1.08 -20.80 -12.20
CA THR A 732 0.27 -20.96 -12.75
C THR A 732 0.29 -20.83 -14.28
N PRO A 733 -0.61 -21.49 -15.05
CA PRO A 733 -0.87 -21.08 -16.42
C PRO A 733 -1.84 -19.91 -16.44
N VAL A 734 -1.41 -18.79 -17.02
CA VAL A 734 -2.23 -17.57 -17.14
C VAL A 734 -2.09 -17.00 -18.55
N GLU A 735 -3.23 -16.65 -19.14
CA GLU A 735 -3.27 -16.05 -20.47
C GLU A 735 -3.91 -14.66 -20.40
N THR A 736 -3.15 -13.60 -20.68
CA THR A 736 -3.60 -12.22 -20.49
C THR A 736 -3.51 -11.42 -21.78
N TRP A 737 -4.66 -11.02 -22.33
CA TRP A 737 -4.71 -9.99 -23.37
C TRP A 737 -4.34 -8.64 -22.77
N LEU A 738 -3.52 -7.86 -23.48
CA LEU A 738 -3.13 -6.54 -23.02
C LEU A 738 -4.17 -5.49 -23.44
N LEU A 739 -4.64 -4.71 -22.48
CA LEU A 739 -5.50 -3.54 -22.70
C LEU A 739 -4.73 -2.46 -23.46
N ALA A 740 -3.48 -2.27 -23.05
CA ALA A 740 -2.50 -1.38 -23.65
C ALA A 740 -1.33 -2.22 -24.19
N PRO A 741 -1.35 -2.58 -25.50
CA PRO A 741 -0.24 -3.24 -26.16
C PRO A 741 1.07 -2.46 -25.98
N VAL A 742 2.19 -3.19 -25.97
CA VAL A 742 3.52 -2.61 -25.77
C VAL A 742 4.48 -3.10 -26.86
N ALA A 743 5.28 -2.19 -27.40
CA ALA A 743 6.28 -2.55 -28.41
C ALA A 743 7.21 -3.65 -27.89
N ALA A 744 7.35 -4.74 -28.66
CA ALA A 744 8.27 -5.81 -28.30
C ALA A 744 9.72 -5.31 -28.39
N PRO A 745 10.54 -5.42 -27.33
CA PRO A 745 11.93 -5.00 -27.38
C PRO A 745 12.69 -5.77 -28.45
N ASP A 746 13.38 -5.03 -29.33
CA ASP A 746 14.15 -5.62 -30.42
C ASP A 746 15.42 -6.30 -29.90
N PHE A 747 15.93 -7.27 -30.66
CA PHE A 747 17.15 -8.01 -30.36
C PHE A 747 17.83 -8.52 -31.62
N SER A 748 19.09 -8.93 -31.47
CA SER A 748 19.89 -9.61 -32.49
C SER A 748 20.58 -10.79 -31.84
N LEU A 749 20.06 -12.00 -32.08
CA LEU A 749 20.51 -13.22 -31.39
C LEU A 749 20.96 -14.30 -32.39
N PRO A 750 22.05 -15.03 -32.10
CA PRO A 750 22.45 -16.17 -32.92
C PRO A 750 21.57 -17.39 -32.66
N ASP A 751 21.25 -18.14 -33.71
CA ASP A 751 20.77 -19.51 -33.58
C ASP A 751 21.90 -20.48 -33.19
N LEU A 752 21.56 -21.76 -32.98
CA LEU A 752 22.54 -22.78 -32.60
C LEU A 752 23.65 -23.01 -33.65
N ASN A 753 23.46 -22.56 -34.89
CA ASN A 753 24.44 -22.63 -35.98
C ASN A 753 25.21 -21.31 -36.15
N GLY A 754 24.91 -20.28 -35.36
CA GLY A 754 25.54 -18.97 -35.41
C GLY A 754 24.91 -17.99 -36.41
N ASN A 755 23.78 -18.32 -37.05
CA ASN A 755 23.08 -17.35 -37.91
C ASN A 755 22.35 -16.33 -37.04
N ILE A 756 22.47 -15.06 -37.38
CA ILE A 756 21.85 -13.97 -36.62
C ILE A 756 20.40 -13.79 -37.05
N HIS A 757 19.49 -13.75 -36.06
CA HIS A 757 18.07 -13.47 -36.23
C HIS A 757 17.71 -12.21 -35.45
N THR A 758 16.87 -11.35 -36.05
CA THR A 758 16.36 -10.13 -35.44
C THR A 758 14.83 -10.12 -35.39
N LEU A 759 14.24 -9.30 -34.52
CA LEU A 759 12.79 -9.25 -34.37
C LEU A 759 12.13 -8.35 -35.43
N VAL A 760 12.79 -7.26 -35.84
CA VAL A 760 12.27 -6.29 -36.83
C VAL A 760 11.72 -6.92 -38.13
N PRO A 761 12.40 -7.89 -38.78
CA PRO A 761 11.91 -8.49 -40.02
C PRO A 761 10.64 -9.32 -39.86
N LEU A 762 10.23 -9.63 -38.64
CA LEU A 762 8.96 -10.32 -38.35
C LEU A 762 7.75 -9.37 -38.36
N ARG A 763 7.96 -8.06 -38.47
CA ARG A 763 6.87 -7.10 -38.65
C ARG A 763 6.12 -7.33 -39.97
N GLY A 764 4.82 -7.07 -39.94
CA GLY A 764 3.89 -7.31 -41.05
C GLY A 764 3.11 -8.62 -40.95
N LYS A 765 3.48 -9.52 -40.04
CA LYS A 765 2.71 -10.73 -39.70
C LYS A 765 2.73 -10.97 -38.19
N PRO A 766 1.74 -11.68 -37.62
CA PRO A 766 1.81 -12.09 -36.22
C PRO A 766 3.00 -12.99 -35.95
N ALA A 767 3.63 -12.82 -34.80
CA ALA A 767 4.74 -13.65 -34.33
C ALA A 767 4.50 -14.14 -32.90
N LEU A 768 4.90 -15.38 -32.61
CA LEU A 768 4.97 -15.94 -31.26
C LEU A 768 6.43 -15.99 -30.84
N LEU A 769 6.75 -15.30 -29.75
CA LEU A 769 8.06 -15.32 -29.12
C LEU A 769 7.99 -16.17 -27.85
N HIS A 770 8.75 -17.26 -27.79
CA HIS A 770 8.66 -18.25 -26.73
C HIS A 770 9.98 -18.40 -25.96
N PHE A 771 9.97 -18.12 -24.66
CA PHE A 771 11.11 -18.23 -23.76
C PHE A 771 11.07 -19.52 -22.94
N TRP A 772 12.22 -20.20 -22.83
CA TRP A 772 12.31 -21.51 -22.19
C TRP A 772 13.72 -21.81 -21.64
N VAL A 773 13.81 -22.81 -20.75
CA VAL A 773 15.06 -23.35 -20.16
C VAL A 773 15.14 -24.87 -20.26
N ALA A 774 16.34 -25.41 -20.38
CA ALA A 774 16.61 -26.83 -20.43
C ALA A 774 16.47 -27.48 -19.05
N GLY A 775 16.00 -28.73 -19.00
CA GLY A 775 15.80 -29.46 -17.75
C GLY A 775 14.48 -29.18 -17.04
N SER A 776 13.63 -28.26 -17.53
CA SER A 776 12.21 -28.18 -17.15
C SER A 776 11.40 -29.14 -18.03
N ALA A 777 10.65 -30.04 -17.38
CA ALA A 777 9.79 -30.99 -18.07
C ALA A 777 8.67 -30.26 -18.85
N GLU A 778 8.13 -29.17 -18.30
CA GLU A 778 7.14 -28.35 -19.00
C GLU A 778 7.72 -27.73 -20.28
N CYS A 779 8.88 -27.07 -20.18
CA CYS A 779 9.56 -26.46 -21.33
C CYS A 779 9.87 -27.50 -22.43
N GLU A 780 10.38 -28.67 -22.05
CA GLU A 780 10.73 -29.71 -23.03
C GLU A 780 9.50 -30.30 -23.74
N GLN A 781 8.40 -30.49 -23.02
CA GLN A 781 7.15 -30.97 -23.61
C GLN A 781 6.51 -29.92 -24.52
N GLU A 782 6.58 -28.66 -24.13
CA GLU A 782 6.06 -27.55 -24.91
C GLU A 782 6.85 -27.35 -26.21
N LEU A 783 8.19 -27.35 -26.15
CA LEU A 783 9.02 -27.29 -27.36
C LEU A 783 8.71 -28.39 -28.37
N LYS A 784 8.49 -29.63 -27.91
CA LYS A 784 8.07 -30.74 -28.77
C LYS A 784 6.72 -30.46 -29.43
N THR A 785 5.79 -29.87 -28.68
CA THR A 785 4.46 -29.48 -29.17
C THR A 785 4.56 -28.38 -30.22
N LEU A 786 5.31 -27.32 -29.95
CA LEU A 786 5.57 -26.21 -30.87
C LEU A 786 6.27 -26.69 -32.15
N ASN A 787 7.25 -27.60 -32.04
CA ASN A 787 7.95 -28.21 -33.19
C ASN A 787 6.97 -28.87 -34.16
N ARG A 788 6.00 -29.62 -33.63
CA ARG A 788 5.01 -30.36 -34.42
C ARG A 788 4.06 -29.42 -35.15
N LEU A 789 3.67 -28.31 -34.53
CA LEU A 789 2.65 -27.40 -35.04
C LEU A 789 3.19 -26.26 -35.91
N ARG A 790 4.48 -25.93 -35.77
CA ARG A 790 5.15 -24.81 -36.45
C ARG A 790 4.85 -24.72 -37.95
N ALA A 791 4.92 -25.83 -38.68
CA ALA A 791 4.71 -25.82 -40.13
C ALA A 791 3.27 -25.42 -40.50
N GLY A 792 2.28 -25.89 -39.74
CA GLY A 792 0.87 -25.52 -39.93
C GLY A 792 0.62 -24.05 -39.60
N TRP A 793 1.15 -23.57 -38.48
CA TRP A 793 1.06 -22.16 -38.09
C TRP A 793 1.75 -21.21 -39.08
N ALA A 794 2.93 -21.58 -39.58
CA ALA A 794 3.62 -20.81 -40.60
C ALA A 794 2.81 -20.71 -41.90
N ALA A 795 2.15 -21.79 -42.33
CA ALA A 795 1.26 -21.79 -43.49
C ALA A 795 0.03 -20.88 -43.30
N GLN A 796 -0.38 -20.67 -42.05
CA GLN A 796 -1.48 -19.78 -41.67
C GLN A 796 -1.03 -18.35 -41.33
N GLY A 797 0.27 -18.06 -41.46
CA GLY A 797 0.81 -16.71 -41.29
C GLY A 797 1.38 -16.37 -39.92
N LEU A 798 1.42 -17.30 -38.96
CA LEU A 798 2.09 -17.09 -37.66
C LEU A 798 3.59 -17.45 -37.76
N GLN A 799 4.44 -16.51 -37.38
CA GLN A 799 5.88 -16.73 -37.24
C GLN A 799 6.21 -17.21 -35.82
N LEU A 800 7.23 -18.06 -35.64
CA LEU A 800 7.63 -18.61 -34.34
C LEU A 800 9.14 -18.43 -34.14
N LEU A 801 9.53 -17.81 -33.03
CA LEU A 801 10.90 -17.78 -32.52
C LEU A 801 10.93 -18.36 -31.11
N THR A 802 11.88 -19.24 -30.84
CA THR A 802 12.12 -19.73 -29.47
C THR A 802 13.47 -19.25 -28.98
N ILE A 803 13.51 -18.72 -27.76
CA ILE A 803 14.69 -18.16 -27.10
C ILE A 803 14.97 -19.02 -25.88
N ASN A 804 16.16 -19.61 -25.86
CA ASN A 804 16.69 -20.29 -24.69
C ASN A 804 17.43 -19.29 -23.80
N VAL A 805 17.15 -19.29 -22.50
CA VAL A 805 17.76 -18.35 -21.52
C VAL A 805 18.66 -19.06 -20.50
N ASP A 806 19.10 -20.28 -20.80
CA ASP A 806 20.12 -20.95 -19.98
C ASP A 806 21.48 -20.23 -20.09
N ASP A 807 22.28 -20.34 -19.04
CA ASP A 807 23.67 -19.87 -19.03
C ASP A 807 24.46 -20.57 -20.18
N PRO A 808 25.34 -19.85 -20.90
CA PRO A 808 26.22 -20.44 -21.91
C PRO A 808 26.95 -21.72 -21.48
N VAL A 809 27.27 -21.87 -20.18
CA VAL A 809 27.91 -23.07 -19.61
C VAL A 809 27.02 -24.32 -19.71
N ASP A 810 25.70 -24.15 -19.70
CA ASP A 810 24.71 -25.23 -19.88
C ASP A 810 24.43 -25.58 -21.36
N GLY A 811 25.16 -24.97 -22.29
CA GLY A 811 24.94 -25.14 -23.74
C GLY A 811 24.95 -26.59 -24.25
N GLY A 812 25.62 -27.51 -23.54
CA GLY A 812 25.58 -28.94 -23.87
C GLY A 812 24.19 -29.57 -23.74
N LYS A 813 23.39 -29.17 -22.75
CA LYS A 813 22.01 -29.66 -22.54
C LYS A 813 21.08 -29.16 -23.65
N VAL A 814 21.16 -27.87 -23.94
CA VAL A 814 20.41 -27.19 -25.01
C VAL A 814 20.69 -27.86 -26.36
N GLN A 815 21.96 -28.13 -26.66
CA GLN A 815 22.36 -28.75 -27.91
C GLN A 815 21.90 -30.20 -28.03
N SER A 816 21.82 -30.94 -26.92
CA SER A 816 21.25 -32.28 -26.89
C SER A 816 19.76 -32.29 -27.20
N LEU A 817 18.99 -31.41 -26.55
CA LEU A 817 17.54 -31.28 -26.78
C LEU A 817 17.21 -30.83 -28.21
N ALA A 818 18.02 -29.92 -28.76
CA ALA A 818 17.82 -29.39 -30.10
C ALA A 818 18.03 -30.40 -31.24
N ARG A 819 18.76 -31.51 -31.03
CA ARG A 819 19.09 -32.50 -32.09
C ARG A 819 17.87 -33.14 -32.76
N GLY A 820 16.70 -33.11 -32.12
CA GLY A 820 15.44 -33.64 -32.66
C GLY A 820 14.42 -32.59 -33.09
N LEU A 821 14.78 -31.31 -33.06
CA LEU A 821 13.87 -30.18 -33.28
C LEU A 821 14.23 -29.46 -34.57
N SER A 822 13.22 -29.10 -35.36
CA SER A 822 13.38 -28.33 -36.61
C SER A 822 13.07 -26.85 -36.44
N LEU A 823 12.54 -26.46 -35.27
CA LEU A 823 12.17 -25.08 -34.93
C LEU A 823 13.40 -24.18 -34.68
N PRO A 824 13.30 -22.86 -34.90
CA PRO A 824 14.40 -21.93 -34.70
C PRO A 824 14.63 -21.73 -33.19
N ILE A 825 15.80 -22.16 -32.73
CA ILE A 825 16.26 -22.00 -31.35
C ILE A 825 17.36 -20.94 -31.34
N LEU A 826 17.06 -19.80 -30.76
CA LEU A 826 17.99 -18.69 -30.54
C LEU A 826 18.62 -18.84 -29.15
N ARG A 827 19.92 -18.51 -29.06
CA ARG A 827 20.62 -18.40 -27.78
C ARG A 827 20.36 -17.01 -27.23
N GLY A 828 19.62 -16.91 -26.13
CA GLY A 828 19.40 -15.65 -25.42
C GLY A 828 20.71 -15.09 -24.87
N SER A 829 20.81 -13.77 -24.83
CA SER A 829 21.85 -13.08 -24.07
C SER A 829 21.29 -12.59 -22.74
N ASP A 830 22.17 -12.36 -21.76
CA ASP A 830 21.81 -11.76 -20.47
C ASP A 830 21.06 -10.44 -20.64
N ASP A 831 21.44 -9.64 -21.65
CA ASP A 831 20.74 -8.39 -21.97
C ASP A 831 19.30 -8.62 -22.43
N VAL A 832 19.06 -9.56 -23.35
CA VAL A 832 17.70 -9.83 -23.85
C VAL A 832 16.83 -10.42 -22.75
N ALA A 833 17.36 -11.36 -21.96
CA ALA A 833 16.67 -11.90 -20.81
C ALA A 833 16.34 -10.79 -19.79
N GLY A 834 17.31 -9.92 -19.47
CA GLY A 834 17.12 -8.77 -18.57
C GLY A 834 16.07 -7.77 -19.06
N ILE A 835 16.09 -7.41 -20.35
CA ILE A 835 15.14 -6.47 -20.95
C ILE A 835 13.71 -7.02 -20.91
N TYR A 836 13.50 -8.27 -21.33
CA TYR A 836 12.18 -8.90 -21.31
C TYR A 836 11.71 -9.17 -19.88
N ASN A 837 12.63 -9.46 -18.95
CA ASN A 837 12.30 -9.61 -17.53
C ASN A 837 11.81 -8.30 -16.90
N ILE A 838 12.50 -7.17 -17.17
CA ILE A 838 12.03 -5.84 -16.74
C ILE A 838 10.65 -5.56 -17.33
N LEU A 839 10.46 -5.79 -18.64
CA LEU A 839 9.16 -5.60 -19.28
C LEU A 839 8.07 -6.44 -18.60
N TYR A 840 8.34 -7.73 -18.38
CA TYR A 840 7.40 -8.67 -17.76
C TYR A 840 6.97 -8.25 -16.35
N ARG A 841 7.91 -7.81 -15.50
CA ARG A 841 7.63 -7.33 -14.14
C ARG A 841 6.57 -6.22 -14.13
N TYR A 842 6.65 -5.30 -15.09
CA TYR A 842 5.74 -4.16 -15.21
C TYR A 842 4.48 -4.46 -16.03
N LEU A 843 4.46 -5.54 -16.81
CA LEU A 843 3.26 -5.98 -17.53
C LEU A 843 2.12 -6.36 -16.58
N PHE A 844 2.43 -6.80 -15.37
CA PHE A 844 1.49 -7.28 -14.36
C PHE A 844 1.55 -6.49 -13.04
N ASP A 845 2.40 -5.47 -12.97
CA ASP A 845 2.68 -4.66 -11.77
C ASP A 845 2.83 -5.52 -10.48
N ARG A 846 3.42 -6.72 -10.62
CA ARG A 846 3.70 -7.69 -9.55
C ARG A 846 5.09 -8.23 -9.84
N HIS A 847 6.12 -7.45 -9.51
CA HIS A 847 7.53 -7.47 -9.95
C HIS A 847 8.29 -8.81 -9.77
N ARG A 848 7.71 -9.91 -10.25
CA ARG A 848 8.26 -11.26 -10.30
C ARG A 848 9.08 -11.43 -11.56
N ASP A 849 10.08 -12.28 -11.46
CA ASP A 849 10.84 -12.67 -12.64
C ASP A 849 9.98 -13.39 -13.66
N LEU A 850 10.39 -13.30 -14.93
CA LEU A 850 9.82 -13.97 -16.07
C LEU A 850 9.64 -15.46 -15.75
N SER A 851 8.39 -15.88 -15.60
CA SER A 851 8.07 -17.29 -15.41
C SER A 851 8.45 -18.07 -16.67
N LEU A 852 9.00 -19.27 -16.53
CA LEU A 852 9.42 -20.09 -17.67
C LEU A 852 8.69 -21.45 -17.61
N PRO A 853 8.08 -21.90 -18.72
CA PRO A 853 8.02 -21.24 -20.02
C PRO A 853 7.11 -19.99 -20.02
N THR A 854 7.38 -19.03 -20.91
CA THR A 854 6.49 -17.89 -21.19
C THR A 854 6.50 -17.56 -22.67
N SER A 855 5.33 -17.22 -23.22
CA SER A 855 5.19 -16.80 -24.61
C SER A 855 4.56 -15.41 -24.75
N PHE A 856 5.00 -14.65 -25.75
CA PHE A 856 4.43 -13.36 -26.13
C PHE A 856 3.87 -13.47 -27.55
N LEU A 857 2.58 -13.15 -27.72
CA LEU A 857 1.99 -12.94 -29.04
C LEU A 857 2.20 -11.50 -29.45
N ILE A 858 2.89 -11.32 -30.57
CA ILE A 858 3.23 -10.04 -31.18
C ILE A 858 2.36 -9.88 -32.44
N ASP A 859 1.75 -8.71 -32.59
CA ASP A 859 0.94 -8.38 -33.75
C ASP A 859 1.79 -8.00 -34.98
N ALA A 860 1.13 -7.65 -36.09
CA ALA A 860 1.82 -7.24 -37.31
C ALA A 860 2.56 -5.90 -37.20
N ASN A 861 2.23 -5.05 -36.21
CA ASN A 861 2.94 -3.78 -35.96
C ASN A 861 4.23 -3.98 -35.15
N GLY A 862 4.36 -5.14 -34.49
CA GLY A 862 5.47 -5.45 -33.60
C GLY A 862 5.16 -5.19 -32.13
N ASP A 863 3.89 -5.04 -31.76
CA ASP A 863 3.44 -4.85 -30.39
C ASP A 863 3.06 -6.20 -29.77
N ILE A 864 3.49 -6.44 -28.53
CA ILE A 864 2.99 -7.50 -27.68
C ILE A 864 1.53 -7.18 -27.38
N VAL A 865 0.64 -8.12 -27.71
CA VAL A 865 -0.81 -7.99 -27.51
C VAL A 865 -1.37 -9.01 -26.53
N LYS A 866 -0.65 -10.12 -26.29
CA LYS A 866 -1.04 -11.15 -25.33
C LYS A 866 0.20 -11.83 -24.73
N VAL A 867 0.11 -12.16 -23.45
CA VAL A 867 1.13 -12.91 -22.70
C VAL A 867 0.55 -14.25 -22.27
N TYR A 868 1.34 -15.32 -22.42
CA TYR A 868 1.05 -16.64 -21.88
C TYR A 868 2.12 -16.97 -20.85
N GLN A 869 1.74 -16.96 -19.57
CA GLN A 869 2.58 -17.31 -18.44
C GLN A 869 2.43 -18.83 -18.21
N GLY A 870 3.52 -19.58 -18.24
CA GLY A 870 3.48 -21.04 -18.17
C GLY A 870 3.10 -21.73 -19.48
N PRO A 871 2.83 -23.06 -19.43
CA PRO A 871 2.56 -23.86 -20.62
C PRO A 871 1.33 -23.40 -21.40
N VAL A 872 1.45 -23.30 -22.72
CA VAL A 872 0.39 -22.82 -23.61
C VAL A 872 -0.54 -23.94 -24.10
N ASN A 873 -1.82 -23.62 -24.29
CA ASN A 873 -2.73 -24.44 -25.08
C ASN A 873 -2.59 -24.06 -26.58
N PRO A 874 -2.15 -24.98 -27.47
CA PRO A 874 -1.98 -24.65 -28.88
C PRO A 874 -3.25 -24.23 -29.61
N GLU A 875 -4.42 -24.73 -29.17
CA GLU A 875 -5.72 -24.33 -29.74
C GLU A 875 -6.03 -22.86 -29.43
N HIS A 876 -5.65 -22.39 -28.23
CA HIS A 876 -5.79 -20.98 -27.86
C HIS A 876 -4.90 -20.11 -28.73
N ILE A 877 -3.62 -20.48 -28.92
CA ILE A 877 -2.72 -19.75 -29.82
C ILE A 877 -3.33 -19.62 -31.21
N GLU A 878 -3.81 -20.74 -31.80
CA GLU A 878 -4.41 -20.73 -33.13
C GLU A 878 -5.64 -19.83 -33.25
N ARG A 879 -6.50 -19.82 -32.22
CA ARG A 879 -7.63 -18.91 -32.13
C ARG A 879 -7.16 -17.45 -32.03
N ASP A 880 -6.16 -17.19 -31.20
CA ASP A 880 -5.81 -15.84 -30.76
C ASP A 880 -5.05 -15.06 -31.82
N PHE A 881 -4.07 -15.67 -32.52
CA PHE A 881 -3.34 -14.96 -33.58
C PHE A 881 -4.23 -14.64 -34.80
N ARG A 882 -5.31 -15.42 -35.00
CA ARG A 882 -6.30 -15.17 -36.06
C ARG A 882 -7.28 -14.05 -35.72
N HIS A 883 -7.44 -13.73 -34.44
CA HIS A 883 -8.43 -12.78 -33.95
C HIS A 883 -7.80 -11.74 -33.01
N ILE A 884 -6.64 -11.21 -33.37
CA ILE A 884 -6.02 -10.12 -32.60
C ILE A 884 -6.99 -8.91 -32.64
N PRO A 885 -7.41 -8.37 -31.47
CA PRO A 885 -8.32 -7.22 -31.42
C PRO A 885 -7.70 -6.00 -32.06
N GLN A 886 -8.44 -5.34 -32.96
CA GLN A 886 -7.97 -4.19 -33.73
C GLN A 886 -8.42 -2.86 -33.12
N THR A 887 -9.54 -2.85 -32.39
CA THR A 887 -10.10 -1.64 -31.78
C THR A 887 -9.91 -1.62 -30.26
N LYS A 888 -9.97 -0.42 -29.65
CA LYS A 888 -9.96 -0.27 -28.17
C LYS A 888 -11.11 -1.05 -27.51
N ALA A 889 -12.31 -1.00 -28.09
CA ALA A 889 -13.48 -1.71 -27.58
C ALA A 889 -13.31 -3.24 -27.64
N GLU A 890 -12.78 -3.78 -28.74
CA GLU A 890 -12.46 -5.21 -28.84
C GLU A 890 -11.38 -5.63 -27.84
N ARG A 891 -10.37 -4.79 -27.60
CA ARG A 891 -9.36 -5.05 -26.58
C ARG A 891 -9.97 -5.09 -25.19
N LEU A 892 -10.76 -4.09 -24.83
CA LEU A 892 -11.45 -4.03 -23.53
C LEU A 892 -12.30 -5.30 -23.30
N ALA A 893 -13.12 -5.66 -24.28
CA ALA A 893 -14.00 -6.84 -24.20
C ALA A 893 -13.25 -8.18 -24.13
N LYS A 894 -12.01 -8.25 -24.65
CA LYS A 894 -11.18 -9.47 -24.58
C LYS A 894 -10.28 -9.54 -23.36
N ALA A 895 -9.83 -8.40 -22.86
CA ALA A 895 -8.83 -8.32 -21.79
C ALA A 895 -9.45 -8.28 -20.40
N LEU A 896 -10.66 -7.72 -20.26
CA LEU A 896 -11.36 -7.73 -18.98
C LEU A 896 -12.24 -8.98 -18.84
N PRO A 897 -12.28 -9.58 -17.63
CA PRO A 897 -13.06 -10.78 -17.36
C PRO A 897 -14.57 -10.49 -17.24
N PHE A 898 -14.95 -9.25 -16.97
CA PHE A 898 -16.33 -8.84 -16.72
C PHE A 898 -16.67 -7.55 -17.47
N PRO A 899 -17.94 -7.36 -17.88
CA PRO A 899 -18.40 -6.09 -18.42
C PRO A 899 -18.53 -5.03 -17.32
N GLY A 900 -18.52 -3.76 -17.70
CA GLY A 900 -18.75 -2.63 -16.78
C GLY A 900 -18.80 -1.30 -17.50
N VAL A 901 -19.00 -0.23 -16.73
CA VAL A 901 -19.09 1.15 -17.20
C VAL A 901 -17.76 1.85 -16.94
N ALA A 902 -17.20 2.47 -17.98
CA ALA A 902 -16.04 3.36 -17.88
C ALA A 902 -16.42 4.68 -18.54
N GLU A 903 -16.41 5.77 -17.79
CA GLU A 903 -16.91 7.06 -18.29
C GLU A 903 -15.80 7.84 -19.03
N THR A 904 -14.55 7.72 -18.56
CA THR A 904 -13.43 8.57 -19.04
C THR A 904 -12.10 7.82 -19.22
N THR A 905 -12.01 6.54 -18.84
CA THR A 905 -10.71 5.87 -18.68
C THR A 905 -10.12 5.32 -19.96
N GLU A 906 -8.94 5.83 -20.30
CA GLU A 906 -7.98 5.14 -21.15
C GLU A 906 -7.00 4.38 -20.23
N PHE A 907 -7.17 3.06 -20.13
CA PHE A 907 -6.16 2.19 -19.50
C PHE A 907 -4.84 2.37 -20.25
N SER A 908 -3.80 2.79 -19.52
CA SER A 908 -2.56 3.24 -20.12
C SER A 908 -1.35 2.71 -19.36
N ARG A 909 -0.20 2.73 -20.05
CA ARG A 909 1.08 2.30 -19.50
C ARG A 909 1.84 3.53 -19.03
N ASN A 910 2.53 3.39 -17.91
CA ASN A 910 3.46 4.40 -17.45
C ASN A 910 4.82 4.27 -18.15
N TYR A 911 4.92 4.82 -19.36
CA TYR A 911 6.16 4.79 -20.15
C TYR A 911 7.29 5.62 -19.54
N LEU A 912 6.97 6.59 -18.68
CA LEU A 912 7.97 7.34 -17.91
C LEU A 912 8.71 6.39 -16.95
N SER A 913 7.97 5.59 -16.17
CA SER A 913 8.54 4.58 -15.26
C SER A 913 9.34 3.52 -16.01
N TYR A 914 8.88 3.05 -17.17
CA TYR A 914 9.63 2.11 -18.00
C TYR A 914 10.98 2.71 -18.42
N GLY A 915 10.95 3.96 -18.88
CA GLY A 915 12.16 4.70 -19.26
C GLY A 915 13.16 4.81 -18.12
N SER A 916 12.70 5.18 -16.93
CA SER A 916 13.52 5.33 -15.73
C SER A 916 14.18 4.02 -15.32
N VAL A 917 13.44 2.91 -15.31
CA VAL A 917 13.96 1.59 -14.90
C VAL A 917 14.97 1.06 -15.91
N PHE A 918 14.68 1.15 -17.20
CA PHE A 918 15.65 0.77 -18.24
C PHE A 918 16.93 1.61 -18.15
N PHE A 919 16.80 2.92 -17.89
CA PHE A 919 17.96 3.80 -17.71
C PHE A 919 18.82 3.38 -16.52
N GLN A 920 18.21 3.12 -15.36
CA GLN A 920 18.92 2.68 -14.15
C GLN A 920 19.67 1.36 -14.33
N ARG A 921 19.19 0.48 -15.23
CA ARG A 921 19.82 -0.80 -15.55
C ARG A 921 20.81 -0.73 -16.72
N GLY A 922 21.03 0.45 -17.30
CA GLY A 922 21.97 0.66 -18.40
C GLY A 922 21.43 0.36 -19.81
N TYR A 923 20.13 0.04 -19.94
CA TYR A 923 19.48 -0.26 -21.22
C TYR A 923 19.01 1.02 -21.94
N TYR A 924 19.97 1.86 -22.32
CA TYR A 924 19.70 3.23 -22.81
C TYR A 924 18.86 3.31 -24.09
N GLY A 925 18.90 2.29 -24.96
CA GLY A 925 18.07 2.25 -26.18
C GLY A 925 16.58 2.13 -25.85
N GLN A 926 16.25 1.19 -24.97
CA GLN A 926 14.90 0.91 -24.47
C GLN A 926 14.39 2.07 -23.61
N ALA A 927 15.27 2.66 -22.78
CA ALA A 927 14.96 3.85 -22.01
C ALA A 927 14.56 5.03 -22.91
N GLY A 928 15.37 5.33 -23.94
CA GLY A 928 15.08 6.41 -24.89
C GLY A 928 13.77 6.21 -25.64
N ALA A 929 13.48 4.99 -26.09
CA ALA A 929 12.21 4.67 -26.77
C ALA A 929 11.00 4.85 -25.85
N SER A 930 11.13 4.50 -24.57
CA SER A 930 10.08 4.66 -23.56
C SER A 930 9.83 6.14 -23.25
N PHE A 931 10.87 6.94 -23.01
CA PHE A 931 10.73 8.39 -22.81
C PHE A 931 10.14 9.10 -24.04
N GLN A 932 10.51 8.69 -25.25
CA GLN A 932 9.89 9.21 -26.48
C GLN A 932 8.41 8.85 -26.57
N ARG A 933 8.00 7.68 -26.05
CA ARG A 933 6.58 7.33 -25.98
C ARG A 933 5.86 8.17 -24.94
N ALA A 934 6.43 8.34 -23.75
CA ALA A 934 5.90 9.23 -22.72
C ALA A 934 5.70 10.67 -23.27
N LEU A 935 6.63 11.20 -24.07
CA LEU A 935 6.49 12.51 -24.71
C LEU A 935 5.45 12.59 -25.83
N ARG A 936 5.08 11.47 -26.43
CA ARG A 936 3.95 11.44 -27.38
C ARG A 936 2.62 11.51 -26.65
N ASP A 937 2.55 10.85 -25.49
CA ASP A 937 1.35 10.79 -24.66
C ASP A 937 1.18 12.13 -23.89
N ASP A 938 2.28 12.72 -23.40
CA ASP A 938 2.35 14.07 -22.82
C ASP A 938 3.58 14.84 -23.35
N PRO A 939 3.41 15.69 -24.38
CA PRO A 939 4.49 16.54 -24.92
C PRO A 939 5.04 17.58 -23.95
N SER A 940 4.35 17.85 -22.83
CA SER A 940 4.77 18.82 -21.81
C SER A 940 5.50 18.19 -20.63
N SER A 941 5.73 16.87 -20.64
CA SER A 941 6.43 16.15 -19.58
C SER A 941 7.90 16.59 -19.51
N ALA A 942 8.22 17.39 -18.49
CA ALA A 942 9.59 17.79 -18.18
C ALA A 942 10.48 16.57 -17.86
N GLU A 943 9.91 15.54 -17.26
CA GLU A 943 10.66 14.36 -16.79
C GLU A 943 11.00 13.39 -17.89
N ALA A 944 10.08 13.18 -18.84
CA ALA A 944 10.40 12.38 -20.01
C ALA A 944 11.48 13.08 -20.86
N LEU A 945 11.45 14.41 -20.98
CA LEU A 945 12.52 15.18 -21.64
C LEU A 945 13.84 15.11 -20.86
N TYR A 946 13.81 15.21 -19.53
CA TYR A 946 15.00 15.06 -18.69
C TYR A 946 15.61 13.66 -18.80
N GLY A 947 14.78 12.62 -18.76
CA GLY A 947 15.18 11.24 -18.96
C GLY A 947 15.80 11.02 -20.34
N LEU A 948 15.21 11.57 -21.39
CA LEU A 948 15.75 11.52 -22.75
C LEU A 948 17.09 12.27 -22.88
N GLY A 949 17.20 13.45 -22.27
CA GLY A 949 18.47 14.19 -22.19
C GLY A 949 19.56 13.40 -21.46
N SER A 950 19.20 12.69 -20.39
CA SER A 950 20.10 11.81 -19.65
C SER A 950 20.54 10.60 -20.49
N VAL A 951 19.65 10.00 -21.27
CA VAL A 951 19.97 8.95 -22.25
C VAL A 951 20.97 9.45 -23.28
N TYR A 952 20.74 10.64 -23.87
CA TYR A 952 21.66 11.23 -24.84
C TYR A 952 23.03 11.54 -24.23
N LEU A 953 23.05 12.00 -22.97
CA LEU A 953 24.30 12.24 -22.25
C LEU A 953 25.13 10.96 -22.09
N GLN A 954 24.50 9.84 -21.73
CA GLN A 954 25.18 8.52 -21.62
C GLN A 954 25.65 8.00 -22.98
N GLN A 955 24.91 8.31 -24.06
CA GLN A 955 25.29 7.98 -25.44
C GLN A 955 26.32 8.95 -26.05
N GLN A 956 26.84 9.93 -25.28
CA GLN A 956 27.77 10.96 -25.75
C GLN A 956 27.22 11.87 -26.86
N LYS A 957 25.88 11.96 -26.97
CA LYS A 957 25.15 12.85 -27.89
C LYS A 957 24.96 14.22 -27.23
N THR A 958 26.06 14.95 -27.10
CA THR A 958 26.12 16.19 -26.29
C THR A 958 25.18 17.29 -26.77
N ALA A 959 24.98 17.43 -28.09
CA ALA A 959 24.11 18.48 -28.64
C ALA A 959 22.64 18.21 -28.31
N GLU A 960 22.18 16.98 -28.52
CA GLU A 960 20.82 16.54 -28.25
C GLU A 960 20.51 16.52 -26.74
N ALA A 961 21.48 16.12 -25.92
CA ALA A 961 21.36 16.19 -24.46
C ALA A 961 21.16 17.64 -23.99
N ARG A 962 21.98 18.57 -24.51
CA ARG A 962 21.87 19.99 -24.19
C ARG A 962 20.53 20.58 -24.59
N GLU A 963 20.07 20.27 -25.81
CA GLU A 963 18.77 20.73 -26.29
C GLU A 963 17.64 20.23 -25.40
N SER A 964 17.66 18.93 -25.05
CA SER A 964 16.66 18.31 -24.18
C SER A 964 16.61 19.00 -22.82
N PHE A 965 17.76 19.13 -22.12
CA PHE A 965 17.81 19.82 -20.82
C PHE A 965 17.40 21.30 -20.91
N ALA A 966 17.74 22.00 -22.00
CA ALA A 966 17.32 23.39 -22.20
C ALA A 966 15.81 23.55 -22.50
N GLN A 967 15.13 22.50 -22.97
CA GLN A 967 13.67 22.47 -23.08
C GLN A 967 13.03 22.20 -21.70
N VAL A 968 13.60 21.29 -20.91
CA VAL A 968 13.14 21.00 -19.54
C VAL A 968 13.03 22.27 -18.71
N THR A 969 14.01 23.18 -18.79
CA THR A 969 14.03 24.43 -18.00
C THR A 969 12.93 25.44 -18.36
N LYS A 970 12.14 25.17 -19.41
CA LYS A 970 11.01 26.01 -19.87
C LYS A 970 9.65 25.42 -19.53
N LEU A 971 9.62 24.24 -18.92
CA LEU A 971 8.41 23.50 -18.60
C LEU A 971 8.13 23.55 -17.09
N GLN A 972 6.90 23.21 -16.73
CA GLN A 972 6.57 22.89 -15.34
C GLN A 972 6.98 21.44 -15.09
N ALA A 973 7.80 21.22 -14.06
CA ALA A 973 8.14 19.89 -13.62
C ALA A 973 7.18 19.45 -12.52
N SER A 974 6.78 18.18 -12.58
CA SER A 974 6.00 17.56 -11.51
C SER A 974 6.88 17.19 -10.32
N TYR A 975 8.21 17.09 -10.54
CA TYR A 975 9.17 16.62 -9.55
C TYR A 975 10.12 17.76 -9.20
N PRO A 976 10.33 18.03 -7.90
CA PRO A 976 11.13 19.16 -7.44
C PRO A 976 12.55 19.19 -8.04
N ASP A 977 13.17 18.02 -8.19
CA ASP A 977 14.58 17.92 -8.59
C ASP A 977 14.80 17.90 -10.11
N THR A 978 13.75 17.75 -10.94
CA THR A 978 13.91 17.68 -12.40
C THR A 978 14.54 18.95 -12.97
N LEU A 979 14.04 20.12 -12.54
CA LEU A 979 14.56 21.41 -13.02
C LEU A 979 15.98 21.69 -12.48
N PRO A 980 16.26 21.59 -11.16
CA PRO A 980 17.62 21.69 -10.63
C PRO A 980 18.62 20.75 -11.32
N ASN A 981 18.25 19.48 -11.52
CA ASN A 981 19.11 18.50 -12.18
C ASN A 981 19.37 18.86 -13.65
N ALA A 982 18.34 19.34 -14.38
CA ALA A 982 18.51 19.79 -15.76
C ALA A 982 19.47 20.97 -15.86
N TRP A 983 19.33 21.98 -14.99
CA TRP A 983 20.26 23.10 -14.91
C TRP A 983 21.68 22.66 -14.54
N ASN A 984 21.82 21.78 -13.55
CA ASN A 984 23.11 21.20 -13.19
C ASN A 984 23.76 20.44 -14.36
N ASN A 985 23.00 19.65 -15.10
CA ASN A 985 23.52 18.93 -16.28
C ASN A 985 23.92 19.88 -17.42
N LEU A 986 23.22 20.99 -17.63
CA LEU A 986 23.65 22.05 -18.56
C LEU A 986 24.98 22.67 -18.14
N GLY A 987 25.17 22.94 -16.85
CA GLY A 987 26.43 23.38 -16.27
C GLY A 987 27.56 22.37 -16.52
N LEU A 988 27.32 21.10 -16.21
CA LEU A 988 28.28 20.01 -16.40
C LEU A 988 28.72 19.89 -17.88
N LEU A 989 27.77 19.98 -18.82
CA LEU A 989 28.06 19.97 -20.25
C LEU A 989 28.94 21.16 -20.67
N ALA A 990 28.64 22.37 -20.18
CA ALA A 990 29.47 23.55 -20.44
C ALA A 990 30.89 23.41 -19.88
N THR A 991 31.06 22.86 -18.67
CA THR A 991 32.38 22.57 -18.08
C THR A 991 33.16 21.56 -18.92
N ARG A 992 32.53 20.47 -19.40
CA ARG A 992 33.18 19.46 -20.26
C ARG A 992 33.70 20.03 -21.58
N GLU A 993 33.08 21.10 -22.08
CA GLU A 993 33.49 21.82 -23.29
C GLU A 993 34.58 22.88 -23.05
N GLY A 994 35.10 22.96 -21.82
CA GLY A 994 36.09 23.96 -21.43
C GLY A 994 35.51 25.36 -21.22
N ARG A 995 34.17 25.50 -21.19
CA ARG A 995 33.46 26.77 -20.98
C ARG A 995 33.03 26.92 -19.52
N THR A 996 33.97 26.76 -18.58
CA THR A 996 33.69 26.77 -17.13
C THR A 996 33.06 28.09 -16.65
N ALA A 997 33.43 29.23 -17.23
CA ALA A 997 32.79 30.52 -16.91
C ALA A 997 31.29 30.54 -17.24
N ASP A 998 30.91 29.94 -18.37
CA ASP A 998 29.50 29.84 -18.81
C ASP A 998 28.71 28.81 -17.99
N ALA A 999 29.39 27.88 -17.30
CA ALA A 999 28.76 26.84 -16.48
C ALA A 999 28.24 27.37 -15.14
N ILE A 1000 28.91 28.39 -14.57
CA ILE A 1000 28.60 28.95 -13.24
C ILE A 1000 27.14 29.41 -13.14
N PRO A 1001 26.57 30.20 -14.08
CA PRO A 1001 25.18 30.62 -14.01
C PRO A 1001 24.18 29.46 -14.00
N TYR A 1002 24.48 28.35 -14.69
CA TYR A 1002 23.61 27.19 -14.69
C TYR A 1002 23.56 26.51 -13.32
N PHE A 1003 24.71 26.33 -12.66
CA PHE A 1003 24.72 25.78 -11.30
C PHE A 1003 24.07 26.73 -10.29
N GLN A 1004 24.26 28.05 -10.44
CA GLN A 1004 23.58 29.04 -9.61
C GLN A 1004 22.07 28.97 -9.75
N GLU A 1005 21.55 28.76 -10.96
CA GLU A 1005 20.11 28.60 -11.17
C GLU A 1005 19.58 27.29 -10.58
N ALA A 1006 20.34 26.19 -10.68
CA ALA A 1006 20.02 24.94 -9.98
C ALA A 1006 19.89 25.16 -8.46
N LEU A 1007 20.83 25.92 -7.87
CA LEU A 1007 20.82 26.26 -6.44
C LEU A 1007 19.78 27.30 -6.05
N ARG A 1008 19.36 28.17 -6.97
CA ARG A 1008 18.23 29.08 -6.74
C ARG A 1008 16.94 28.32 -6.58
N LEU A 1009 16.77 27.23 -7.35
CA LEU A 1009 15.60 26.35 -7.27
C LEU A 1009 15.70 25.36 -6.09
N SER A 1010 16.89 24.84 -5.83
CA SER A 1010 17.15 23.92 -4.73
C SER A 1010 18.47 24.29 -4.02
N PRO A 1011 18.42 25.13 -2.97
CA PRO A 1011 19.61 25.64 -2.28
C PRO A 1011 20.54 24.55 -1.73
N ASP A 1012 19.97 23.42 -1.29
CA ASP A 1012 20.70 22.29 -0.71
C ASP A 1012 20.98 21.19 -1.75
N HIS A 1013 20.99 21.50 -3.05
CA HIS A 1013 21.29 20.51 -4.09
C HIS A 1013 22.78 20.14 -4.10
N LEU A 1014 23.14 19.09 -3.35
CA LEU A 1014 24.52 18.67 -3.10
C LEU A 1014 25.40 18.60 -4.37
N ILE A 1015 24.94 17.90 -5.41
CA ILE A 1015 25.70 17.75 -6.66
C ILE A 1015 25.97 19.10 -7.35
N ALA A 1016 25.03 20.05 -7.25
CA ALA A 1016 25.16 21.36 -7.87
C ALA A 1016 26.09 22.26 -7.03
N LEU A 1017 26.06 22.15 -5.69
CA LEU A 1017 27.01 22.79 -4.80
C LEU A 1017 28.45 22.34 -5.11
N ASP A 1018 28.68 21.03 -5.23
CA ASP A 1018 29.98 20.48 -5.58
C ASP A 1018 30.47 20.92 -6.95
N ASN A 1019 29.59 20.85 -7.96
CA ASN A 1019 29.93 21.27 -9.32
C ASN A 1019 30.23 22.77 -9.40
N LEU A 1020 29.44 23.62 -8.72
CA LEU A 1020 29.69 25.06 -8.64
C LEU A 1020 30.99 25.37 -7.91
N GLY A 1021 31.22 24.74 -6.75
CA GLY A 1021 32.45 24.87 -5.98
C GLY A 1021 33.68 24.50 -6.80
N ASN A 1022 33.60 23.40 -7.56
CA ASN A 1022 34.65 22.98 -8.49
C ASN A 1022 34.83 23.95 -9.67
N ALA A 1023 33.75 24.51 -10.22
CA ALA A 1023 33.83 25.52 -11.28
C ALA A 1023 34.53 26.80 -10.77
N TYR A 1024 34.20 27.28 -9.58
CA TYR A 1024 34.91 28.39 -8.93
C TYR A 1024 36.38 28.06 -8.67
N ARG A 1025 36.68 26.84 -8.24
CA ARG A 1025 38.05 26.36 -8.04
C ARG A 1025 38.86 26.40 -9.33
N GLN A 1026 38.30 25.96 -10.46
CA GLN A 1026 38.94 26.03 -11.78
C GLN A 1026 39.18 27.48 -12.23
N GLN A 1027 38.24 28.38 -11.94
CA GLN A 1027 38.35 29.81 -12.21
C GLN A 1027 39.22 30.57 -11.18
N LYS A 1028 39.82 29.85 -10.21
CA LYS A 1028 40.64 30.39 -9.12
C LYS A 1028 39.90 31.40 -8.22
N GLN A 1029 38.58 31.28 -8.11
CA GLN A 1029 37.73 32.06 -7.22
C GLN A 1029 37.63 31.35 -5.87
N TRP A 1030 38.72 31.34 -5.11
CA TRP A 1030 38.91 30.46 -3.94
C TRP A 1030 37.93 30.72 -2.78
N GLU A 1031 37.57 31.97 -2.52
CA GLU A 1031 36.65 32.32 -1.42
C GLU A 1031 35.21 31.86 -1.71
N GLU A 1032 34.74 32.02 -2.96
CA GLU A 1032 33.42 31.55 -3.36
C GLU A 1032 33.36 30.02 -3.44
N ALA A 1033 34.46 29.39 -3.92
CA ALA A 1033 34.62 27.93 -3.85
C ALA A 1033 34.54 27.42 -2.41
N ARG A 1034 35.20 28.08 -1.45
CA ARG A 1034 35.17 27.70 -0.03
C ARG A 1034 33.75 27.75 0.51
N LYS A 1035 33.05 28.89 0.39
CA LYS A 1035 31.68 29.04 0.93
C LYS A 1035 30.72 28.00 0.36
N THR A 1036 30.79 27.78 -0.95
CA THR A 1036 29.90 26.83 -1.64
C THR A 1036 30.16 25.39 -1.17
N LEU A 1037 31.43 24.99 -1.03
CA LEU A 1037 31.79 23.64 -0.59
C LEU A 1037 31.63 23.42 0.93
N GLU A 1038 31.72 24.48 1.74
CA GLU A 1038 31.33 24.43 3.15
C GLU A 1038 29.84 24.14 3.30
N HIS A 1039 29.01 24.75 2.45
CA HIS A 1039 27.58 24.44 2.37
C HIS A 1039 27.36 23.00 1.86
N ALA A 1040 28.09 22.56 0.83
CA ALA A 1040 28.02 21.18 0.35
C ALA A 1040 28.30 20.15 1.47
N VAL A 1041 29.35 20.36 2.27
CA VAL A 1041 29.68 19.49 3.40
C VAL A 1041 28.68 19.62 4.56
N ALA A 1042 28.05 20.78 4.75
CA ALA A 1042 26.98 20.93 5.75
C ALA A 1042 25.72 20.13 5.36
N VAL A 1043 25.37 20.13 4.07
CA VAL A 1043 24.24 19.36 3.52
C VAL A 1043 24.55 17.86 3.45
N GLY A 1044 25.73 17.50 2.94
CA GLY A 1044 26.21 16.15 2.74
C GLY A 1044 27.50 15.86 3.53
N PRO A 1045 27.43 15.77 4.87
CA PRO A 1045 28.62 15.56 5.71
C PRO A 1045 29.36 14.25 5.39
N ASP A 1046 28.63 13.24 4.93
CA ASP A 1046 29.16 11.91 4.61
C ASP A 1046 29.38 11.70 3.10
N ASP A 1047 29.38 12.78 2.31
CA ASP A 1047 29.71 12.72 0.89
C ASP A 1047 31.24 12.81 0.66
N PRO A 1048 31.88 11.81 0.03
CA PRO A 1048 33.33 11.81 -0.15
C PRO A 1048 33.82 12.88 -1.13
N GLU A 1049 33.04 13.24 -2.14
CA GLU A 1049 33.37 14.23 -3.17
C GLU A 1049 33.38 15.65 -2.61
N ALA A 1050 32.34 16.04 -1.86
CA ALA A 1050 32.24 17.35 -1.21
C ALA A 1050 33.40 17.56 -0.22
N ASN A 1051 33.68 16.55 0.60
CA ASN A 1051 34.81 16.56 1.54
C ASN A 1051 36.16 16.68 0.80
N TYR A 1052 36.36 15.93 -0.28
CA TYR A 1052 37.58 16.03 -1.09
C TYR A 1052 37.73 17.42 -1.73
N SER A 1053 36.69 17.92 -2.39
CA SER A 1053 36.71 19.22 -3.06
C SER A 1053 36.97 20.37 -2.07
N LEU A 1054 36.36 20.36 -0.89
CA LEU A 1054 36.62 21.34 0.16
C LEU A 1054 38.07 21.26 0.67
N GLY A 1055 38.57 20.05 0.91
CA GLY A 1055 39.97 19.82 1.30
C GLY A 1055 40.96 20.40 0.29
N MET A 1056 40.67 20.27 -1.01
CA MET A 1056 41.48 20.85 -2.07
C MET A 1056 41.45 22.38 -2.11
N VAL A 1057 40.34 23.02 -1.75
CA VAL A 1057 40.27 24.49 -1.64
C VAL A 1057 41.11 24.96 -0.46
N TYR A 1058 41.01 24.32 0.70
CA TYR A 1058 41.86 24.65 1.86
C TYR A 1058 43.35 24.46 1.59
N ALA A 1059 43.72 23.40 0.86
CA ALA A 1059 45.11 23.16 0.45
C ALA A 1059 45.69 24.28 -0.44
N GLN A 1060 44.81 25.00 -1.17
CA GLN A 1060 45.20 26.12 -2.02
C GLN A 1060 45.17 27.47 -1.29
N LEU A 1061 44.38 27.57 -0.21
CA LEU A 1061 44.37 28.69 0.73
C LEU A 1061 45.47 28.57 1.82
N ASP A 1062 46.40 27.63 1.66
CA ASP A 1062 47.48 27.31 2.60
C ASP A 1062 47.04 26.88 4.02
N ASP A 1063 45.76 26.51 4.22
CA ASP A 1063 45.27 25.90 5.46
C ASP A 1063 45.48 24.37 5.40
N SER A 1064 46.72 23.97 5.67
CA SER A 1064 47.12 22.56 5.62
C SER A 1064 46.44 21.69 6.69
N GLY A 1065 45.96 22.29 7.79
CA GLY A 1065 45.29 21.57 8.88
C GLY A 1065 43.90 21.09 8.46
N ARG A 1066 43.06 22.01 7.96
CA ARG A 1066 41.72 21.65 7.47
C ARG A 1066 41.80 20.82 6.19
N ALA A 1067 42.73 21.12 5.30
CA ALA A 1067 42.95 20.30 4.10
C ALA A 1067 43.19 18.82 4.45
N TYR A 1068 44.01 18.57 5.47
CA TYR A 1068 44.27 17.22 5.97
C TYR A 1068 43.02 16.56 6.55
N GLU A 1069 42.27 17.27 7.40
CA GLU A 1069 41.06 16.77 8.03
C GLU A 1069 40.01 16.31 7.00
N TYR A 1070 39.70 17.17 6.03
CA TYR A 1070 38.69 16.90 5.01
C TYR A 1070 39.13 15.81 4.02
N LEU A 1071 40.41 15.79 3.61
CA LEU A 1071 40.93 14.69 2.78
C LEU A 1071 40.89 13.34 3.52
N GLN A 1072 41.19 13.32 4.82
CA GLN A 1072 41.04 12.10 5.61
C GLN A 1072 39.58 11.68 5.78
N ARG A 1073 38.66 12.62 5.93
CA ARG A 1073 37.23 12.32 5.97
C ARG A 1073 36.76 11.70 4.66
N ALA A 1074 37.14 12.28 3.52
CA ALA A 1074 36.87 11.70 2.20
C ALA A 1074 37.41 10.27 2.08
N LEU A 1075 38.61 9.97 2.60
CA LEU A 1075 39.18 8.62 2.60
C LEU A 1075 38.52 7.66 3.59
N ARG A 1076 38.00 8.13 4.73
CA ARG A 1076 37.19 7.27 5.61
C ARG A 1076 35.89 6.85 4.93
N LEU A 1077 35.27 7.76 4.19
CA LEU A 1077 34.03 7.52 3.45
C LEU A 1077 34.27 6.69 2.19
N ARG A 1078 35.38 6.92 1.49
CA ARG A 1078 35.83 6.17 0.31
C ARG A 1078 37.32 5.82 0.41
N PRO A 1079 37.67 4.66 1.02
CA PRO A 1079 39.07 4.27 1.23
C PRO A 1079 39.91 4.12 -0.04
N GLY A 1080 39.29 3.77 -1.17
CA GLY A 1080 39.96 3.60 -2.46
C GLY A 1080 39.91 4.81 -3.38
N TYR A 1081 39.85 6.05 -2.87
CA TYR A 1081 39.71 7.27 -3.70
C TYR A 1081 41.07 7.80 -4.19
N PRO A 1082 41.53 7.52 -5.43
CA PRO A 1082 42.91 7.77 -5.84
C PRO A 1082 43.30 9.24 -5.83
N GLU A 1083 42.43 10.15 -6.24
CA GLU A 1083 42.71 11.60 -6.22
C GLU A 1083 42.95 12.11 -4.80
N ALA A 1084 42.15 11.67 -3.83
CA ALA A 1084 42.30 12.04 -2.43
C ALA A 1084 43.60 11.46 -1.82
N ILE A 1085 43.93 10.20 -2.12
CA ILE A 1085 45.18 9.56 -1.65
C ILE A 1085 46.40 10.29 -2.22
N ASN A 1086 46.43 10.53 -3.54
CA ASN A 1086 47.53 11.21 -4.20
C ASN A 1086 47.71 12.64 -3.67
N ASN A 1087 46.62 13.41 -3.55
CA ASN A 1087 46.70 14.79 -3.10
C ASN A 1087 47.03 14.90 -1.60
N LEU A 1088 46.65 13.92 -0.79
CA LEU A 1088 47.15 13.78 0.58
C LEU A 1088 48.67 13.53 0.61
N GLY A 1089 49.19 12.71 -0.31
CA GLY A 1089 50.62 12.52 -0.51
C GLY A 1089 51.36 13.82 -0.87
N VAL A 1090 50.78 14.63 -1.76
CA VAL A 1090 51.32 15.96 -2.10
C VAL A 1090 51.30 16.90 -0.89
N LEU A 1091 50.23 16.89 -0.09
CA LEU A 1091 50.11 17.69 1.13
C LEU A 1091 51.15 17.28 2.18
N TYR A 1092 51.42 15.98 2.33
CA TYR A 1092 52.50 15.48 3.17
C TYR A 1092 53.88 15.99 2.74
N LEU A 1093 54.17 16.03 1.43
CA LEU A 1093 55.42 16.61 0.95
C LEU A 1093 55.53 18.10 1.27
N ARG A 1094 54.46 18.88 1.07
CA ARG A 1094 54.42 20.31 1.40
C ARG A 1094 54.68 20.57 2.89
N THR A 1095 54.22 19.66 3.75
CA THR A 1095 54.40 19.71 5.21
C THR A 1095 55.63 18.94 5.71
N GLN A 1096 56.56 18.56 4.81
CA GLN A 1096 57.81 17.86 5.10
C GLN A 1096 57.68 16.45 5.71
N ARG A 1097 56.52 15.81 5.58
CA ARG A 1097 56.21 14.45 6.04
C ARG A 1097 56.48 13.41 4.94
N ARG A 1098 57.76 13.21 4.60
CA ARG A 1098 58.17 12.46 3.40
C ARG A 1098 57.78 10.98 3.38
N ASP A 1099 58.01 10.25 4.48
CA ASP A 1099 57.69 8.82 4.55
C ASP A 1099 56.18 8.56 4.33
N GLN A 1100 55.35 9.45 4.87
CA GLN A 1100 53.90 9.39 4.69
C GLN A 1100 53.48 9.72 3.25
N ALA A 1101 54.20 10.63 2.59
CA ALA A 1101 53.96 10.92 1.18
C ALA A 1101 54.28 9.73 0.26
N VAL A 1102 55.42 9.07 0.49
CA VAL A 1102 55.79 7.85 -0.24
C VAL A 1102 54.73 6.77 -0.07
N ALA A 1103 54.34 6.50 1.19
CA ALA A 1103 53.29 5.53 1.49
C ALA A 1103 51.95 5.87 0.80
N SER A 1104 51.54 7.14 0.79
CA SER A 1104 50.34 7.58 0.07
C SER A 1104 50.44 7.33 -1.44
N PHE A 1105 51.56 7.66 -2.10
CA PHE A 1105 51.69 7.44 -3.53
C PHE A 1105 51.74 5.96 -3.90
N GLU A 1106 52.44 5.13 -3.11
CA GLU A 1106 52.47 3.68 -3.29
C GLU A 1106 51.09 3.06 -3.10
N GLU A 1107 50.34 3.51 -2.09
CA GLU A 1107 48.97 3.09 -1.88
C GLU A 1107 48.07 3.49 -3.05
N CYS A 1108 48.17 4.72 -3.55
CA CYS A 1108 47.39 5.17 -4.72
C CYS A 1108 47.68 4.30 -5.96
N ILE A 1109 48.94 3.95 -6.20
CA ILE A 1109 49.34 3.04 -7.28
C ILE A 1109 48.74 1.64 -7.07
N ARG A 1110 48.68 1.16 -5.82
CA ARG A 1110 48.12 -0.15 -5.47
C ARG A 1110 46.61 -0.22 -5.71
N VAL A 1111 45.85 0.80 -5.28
CA VAL A 1111 44.38 0.85 -5.49
C VAL A 1111 43.97 1.29 -6.89
N ALA A 1112 44.76 2.13 -7.56
CA ALA A 1112 44.48 2.62 -8.92
C ALA A 1112 45.75 2.60 -9.79
N PRO A 1113 46.15 1.43 -10.35
CA PRO A 1113 47.37 1.30 -11.13
C PRO A 1113 47.45 2.20 -12.37
N ALA A 1114 46.31 2.60 -12.94
CA ALA A 1114 46.21 3.51 -14.08
C ALA A 1114 46.31 5.01 -13.73
N PHE A 1115 46.53 5.36 -12.46
CA PHE A 1115 46.60 6.76 -12.02
C PHE A 1115 48.04 7.32 -12.14
N ASP A 1116 48.39 7.75 -13.35
CA ASP A 1116 49.76 8.16 -13.74
C ASP A 1116 50.42 9.18 -12.80
N GLN A 1117 49.64 10.12 -12.27
CA GLN A 1117 50.15 11.24 -11.48
C GLN A 1117 50.86 10.79 -10.20
N SER A 1118 50.46 9.66 -9.60
CA SER A 1118 51.12 9.12 -8.41
C SER A 1118 52.49 8.53 -8.70
N TYR A 1119 52.68 7.88 -9.86
CA TYR A 1119 54.00 7.43 -10.30
C TYR A 1119 54.94 8.61 -10.54
N LEU A 1120 54.45 9.67 -11.19
CA LEU A 1120 55.23 10.88 -11.44
C LEU A 1120 55.61 11.57 -10.13
N ASN A 1121 54.67 11.69 -9.18
CA ASN A 1121 54.94 12.29 -7.87
C ASN A 1121 55.93 11.46 -7.06
N LEU A 1122 55.74 10.14 -6.99
CA LEU A 1122 56.66 9.23 -6.29
C LEU A 1122 58.08 9.28 -6.88
N ALA A 1123 58.20 9.30 -8.21
CA ALA A 1123 59.49 9.43 -8.87
C ALA A 1123 60.17 10.78 -8.56
N ARG A 1124 59.42 11.89 -8.43
CA ARG A 1124 59.97 13.18 -7.99
C ARG A 1124 60.47 13.12 -6.56
N VAL A 1125 59.75 12.45 -5.66
CA VAL A 1125 60.20 12.27 -4.27
C VAL A 1125 61.51 11.50 -4.22
N TYR A 1126 61.60 10.35 -4.89
CA TYR A 1126 62.83 9.57 -4.95
C TYR A 1126 64.00 10.30 -5.61
N ALA A 1127 63.74 11.13 -6.61
CA ALA A 1127 64.76 11.99 -7.21
C ALA A 1127 65.29 13.03 -6.22
N LEU A 1128 64.40 13.67 -5.44
CA LEU A 1128 64.77 14.64 -4.39
C LEU A 1128 65.53 13.99 -3.23
N GLU A 1129 65.33 12.70 -2.98
CA GLU A 1129 66.03 11.91 -1.96
C GLU A 1129 67.41 11.40 -2.41
N GLY A 1130 67.83 11.71 -3.64
CA GLY A 1130 69.08 11.19 -4.18
C GLY A 1130 69.04 9.68 -4.47
N ALA A 1131 67.84 9.13 -4.73
CA ALA A 1131 67.61 7.74 -5.11
C ALA A 1131 67.17 7.62 -6.59
N PRO A 1132 68.01 7.99 -7.57
CA PRO A 1132 67.65 8.00 -8.99
C PRO A 1132 67.27 6.62 -9.53
N ASP A 1133 67.82 5.53 -8.98
CA ASP A 1133 67.47 4.17 -9.38
C ASP A 1133 66.03 3.81 -9.03
N LYS A 1134 65.55 4.25 -7.85
CA LYS A 1134 64.14 4.07 -7.45
C LYS A 1134 63.21 4.92 -8.31
N ALA A 1135 63.57 6.19 -8.54
CA ALA A 1135 62.81 7.08 -9.42
C ALA A 1135 62.69 6.50 -10.84
N ARG A 1136 63.79 5.97 -11.37
CA ARG A 1136 63.84 5.29 -12.68
C ARG A 1136 62.95 4.05 -12.70
N ALA A 1137 62.99 3.21 -11.66
CA ALA A 1137 62.17 2.01 -11.58
C ALA A 1137 60.67 2.33 -11.64
N VAL A 1138 60.22 3.34 -10.88
CA VAL A 1138 58.81 3.78 -10.87
C VAL A 1138 58.38 4.34 -12.22
N LEU A 1139 59.22 5.15 -12.88
CA LEU A 1139 58.91 5.69 -14.21
C LEU A 1139 58.88 4.61 -15.31
N LEU A 1140 59.73 3.59 -15.21
CA LEU A 1140 59.70 2.45 -16.12
C LEU A 1140 58.43 1.61 -15.90
N GLU A 1141 57.94 1.49 -14.67
CA GLU A 1141 56.68 0.81 -14.37
C GLU A 1141 55.49 1.55 -14.99
N LEU A 1142 55.45 2.88 -14.89
CA LEU A 1142 54.47 3.70 -15.59
C LEU A 1142 54.53 3.50 -17.11
N LEU A 1143 55.73 3.46 -17.70
CA LEU A 1143 55.89 3.25 -19.15
C LEU A 1143 55.56 1.83 -19.62
N LYS A 1144 55.56 0.81 -18.74
CA LYS A 1144 55.03 -0.51 -19.12
C LYS A 1144 53.53 -0.46 -19.38
N GLN A 1145 52.82 0.37 -18.61
CA GLN A 1145 51.36 0.53 -18.71
C GLN A 1145 50.98 1.55 -19.79
N HIS A 1146 51.75 2.64 -19.88
CA HIS A 1146 51.55 3.73 -20.84
C HIS A 1146 52.85 4.02 -21.61
N PRO A 1147 53.19 3.21 -22.63
CA PRO A 1147 54.46 3.30 -23.36
C PRO A 1147 54.76 4.66 -23.99
N ASP A 1148 53.74 5.50 -24.22
CA ASP A 1148 53.86 6.81 -24.85
C ASP A 1148 53.71 8.02 -23.91
N HIS A 1149 53.74 7.79 -22.59
CA HIS A 1149 53.59 8.88 -21.62
C HIS A 1149 54.76 9.89 -21.69
N ALA A 1150 54.50 11.05 -22.31
CA ALA A 1150 55.52 12.05 -22.67
C ALA A 1150 56.33 12.56 -21.45
N GLN A 1151 55.63 12.87 -20.35
CA GLN A 1151 56.26 13.41 -19.15
C GLN A 1151 57.17 12.39 -18.44
N ALA A 1152 56.80 11.10 -18.42
CA ALA A 1152 57.60 10.04 -17.85
C ALA A 1152 58.89 9.81 -18.67
N LYS A 1153 58.79 9.81 -20.01
CA LYS A 1153 59.95 9.77 -20.91
C LYS A 1153 60.88 10.97 -20.71
N GLN A 1154 60.32 12.15 -20.46
CA GLN A 1154 61.10 13.36 -20.18
C GLN A 1154 61.83 13.26 -18.84
N MET A 1155 61.13 12.91 -17.76
CA MET A 1155 61.73 12.74 -16.43
C MET A 1155 62.82 11.66 -16.42
N LEU A 1156 62.65 10.57 -17.17
CA LEU A 1156 63.68 9.55 -17.35
C LEU A 1156 64.94 10.07 -18.06
N LYS A 1157 64.80 10.99 -19.04
CA LYS A 1157 65.95 11.63 -19.69
C LYS A 1157 66.65 12.63 -18.77
N GLU A 1158 65.89 13.33 -17.93
CA GLU A 1158 66.42 14.27 -16.93
C GLU A 1158 67.20 13.54 -15.83
N LEU A 1159 66.78 12.34 -15.44
CA LEU A 1159 67.51 11.47 -14.49
C LEU A 1159 68.79 10.84 -15.06
N GLN A 1160 69.03 10.93 -16.37
CA GLN A 1160 70.23 10.42 -17.07
C GLN A 1160 71.32 11.48 -17.27
N ARG A 1161 71.01 12.75 -16.99
CA ARG A 1161 71.96 13.88 -16.98
C ARG A 1161 72.47 14.09 -15.56
#